data_AF-A0A3B0K1U2-F1
#
_entry.id   AF-A0A3B0K1U2-F1
#
_cell.length_a   1.000
_cell.length_b   1.000
_cell.length_c   1.000
_cell.angle_alpha   90.00
_cell.angle_beta   90.00
_cell.angle_gamma   90.00
#
_symmetry.space_group_name_H-M   'P 1'
#
loop_
_entity.id
_entity.type
_entity.pdbx_description
1 polymer ?
#
loop_
_entity_poly.entity_id
_entity_poly.type
_entity_poly.pdbx_seq_one_letter_code
_entity_poly.pdbx_strand_id
1 'polypeptide(L)'
;MESTGSRAQSVQQQRNRLASSPSPPLNVNLGGGPNANSTSTMYIESDALSHHHQQQQPQPHGRSNNNSGHHRSHSITNAAATSFVNLLDGFTSRVSTAVSVAGGTSSMSLMSTQSAASTPGSTHSIASLTSMGSLGTTANALYSSIGSALNSITSPIQAAAAAATATTTEVVVAAASVITNHLSSPTSGTPPHGLGGDDDEDCDDCEEDEDDAVDNDGHIAAPTPSKSWAENKIIVQEMRKKLSPLSSMVPTNVQFRHLSDGRARCYFVGSPPQNWETTLLFADINMQQQDEQQLLIQRQDGESGVGIPTTSAESPTGGPSQSSFHFGPLHRPKLSWNPLLQQPIPSAHVSSTSTSTSGGSSCPYAREFQLLQERKRLSTWGITCYELHKPSGKLVFPCFNDLYQCLDTGYNSGLLFPTQLRTCPQWTALDPQICPQNSDMIAYISDCDLFVTHTLSGHEKRLTYTSSGRHSYPDDALSAGVPSYVMQEEFSRYQGFWWQPHSDDGVYRIVYEEVDETEVSLYTFPSSTAVHGRVDEYRFPRTGSTNAKSKLKLVQFVLNESLQISEICIKDLPYSLLAVFSWLEYIVRVGWTPDANYVWVQGLDRKQQRLDLFLIPLDNFCESYSSQVSTPTDSIGDHSWRSLYSRTITPLQVIYTEKSESWINVHDMLYILEVSDTSVTYVWASEETGFRHLYLVTSSLVLANANGQSDAGTPSAPQQQQPSFVEQSALQPRIINKVALTSGEWEVLARNIWLDKPNQLVYFVGLRDTPLEKHLYVVSLQRPEHIRLLTEPGYSYLVEFDDECSLMLLVYCNIQRLPSCKVMRVNQTCQNGGVNGIQISLMGYLHEGGKPEPQYCPQIFRPQLPSGDIVYAMVYKPHNFEMGVKYPTVLNVYGGPEVQTVNNTFKGKHQLRMHMLAAQGYCVICIDSRGSRHRGKRFESHIRGRMGQVELPDQVDALRILADQLGYIDMERVAIHGWSYGGYLSLMGLVQFPQIFKVAIAGAPVTDWKYYDTGYTERYMDLPHQNEAGYAAGSVLNYINSFPEEENRLLLIHGLIDENVHFHHTSRLISALNKANKPYSLHLFPEERHSLRNLESNKNYETKLLSFLQNL
;
A
#
# COMPACT_ATOMS: atom_id res chain seq x y z
N MET A 1 -64.07 32.36 28.51
CA MET A 1 -64.79 31.16 28.03
C MET A 1 -63.96 29.95 28.42
N GLU A 2 -63.80 29.57 29.70
CA GLU A 2 -64.80 29.26 30.77
C GLU A 2 -65.36 27.83 30.63
N SER A 3 -65.46 26.99 31.68
CA SER A 3 -65.27 27.23 33.13
C SER A 3 -64.78 25.99 33.92
N THR A 4 -64.23 26.23 35.12
CA THR A 4 -64.15 25.40 36.37
C THR A 4 -64.52 23.90 36.33
N GLY A 5 -63.78 22.94 36.94
CA GLY A 5 -62.71 22.98 37.97
C GLY A 5 -63.27 22.88 39.40
N SER A 6 -62.77 22.09 40.36
CA SER A 6 -61.56 21.24 40.50
C SER A 6 -61.94 19.82 41.03
N ARG A 7 -61.27 19.00 41.88
CA ARG A 7 -60.13 19.10 42.84
C ARG A 7 -59.57 17.66 43.13
N ALA A 8 -58.66 17.46 44.10
CA ALA A 8 -57.23 17.21 43.83
C ALA A 8 -56.58 16.31 44.93
N GLN A 9 -55.29 15.95 44.77
CA GLN A 9 -54.36 15.28 45.72
C GLN A 9 -54.57 13.76 45.94
N SER A 10 -53.55 12.88 46.02
CA SER A 10 -52.06 12.98 46.09
C SER A 10 -51.46 11.55 45.96
N VAL A 11 -50.19 11.15 45.76
CA VAL A 11 -48.79 11.65 45.48
C VAL A 11 -47.92 10.35 45.43
N GLN A 12 -46.84 10.05 44.68
CA GLN A 12 -45.98 10.58 43.58
C GLN A 12 -45.16 9.36 43.00
N GLN A 13 -44.33 9.35 41.93
CA GLN A 13 -43.86 10.37 40.98
C GLN A 13 -43.62 9.87 39.51
N GLN A 14 -42.45 9.29 39.16
CA GLN A 14 -41.85 9.24 37.80
C GLN A 14 -40.96 8.00 37.55
N ARG A 15 -40.64 7.46 36.35
CA ARG A 15 -40.83 7.79 34.89
C ARG A 15 -39.94 8.91 34.29
N ASN A 16 -38.88 8.70 33.47
CA ASN A 16 -38.29 7.57 32.70
C ASN A 16 -38.85 7.24 31.27
N ARG A 17 -37.92 7.02 30.30
CA ARG A 17 -37.99 6.57 28.87
C ARG A 17 -38.64 7.45 27.76
N LEU A 18 -37.83 7.72 26.71
CA LEU A 18 -38.01 7.62 25.22
C LEU A 18 -39.19 8.26 24.43
N ALA A 19 -38.87 8.89 23.27
CA ALA A 19 -39.31 8.58 21.88
C ALA A 19 -39.86 9.72 20.93
N SER A 20 -39.36 9.72 19.67
CA SER A 20 -40.00 10.14 18.38
C SER A 20 -40.35 11.63 18.03
N SER A 21 -40.54 11.90 16.72
CA SER A 21 -40.70 13.20 16.01
C SER A 21 -42.16 13.57 15.63
N PRO A 22 -42.43 14.79 15.10
CA PRO A 22 -42.88 14.93 13.69
C PRO A 22 -42.62 16.31 12.99
N SER A 23 -43.10 16.48 11.75
CA SER A 23 -43.08 17.72 10.93
C SER A 23 -44.50 18.30 10.64
N PRO A 24 -44.66 19.59 10.23
CA PRO A 24 -45.95 20.19 9.82
C PRO A 24 -46.05 20.60 8.30
N PRO A 25 -47.25 20.97 7.76
CA PRO A 25 -47.53 20.94 6.31
C PRO A 25 -48.02 22.26 5.61
N LEU A 26 -48.41 22.12 4.33
CA LEU A 26 -48.81 23.11 3.31
C LEU A 26 -50.10 23.93 3.54
N ASN A 27 -50.24 25.08 2.84
CA ASN A 27 -51.48 25.43 2.10
C ASN A 27 -51.24 26.39 0.90
N VAL A 28 -52.30 26.68 0.12
CA VAL A 28 -52.28 27.09 -1.31
C VAL A 28 -52.67 28.56 -1.58
N ASN A 29 -52.12 29.15 -2.65
CA ASN A 29 -52.88 30.08 -3.51
C ASN A 29 -52.41 30.08 -4.98
N LEU A 30 -53.24 30.56 -5.91
CA LEU A 30 -53.06 30.48 -7.38
C LEU A 30 -53.01 31.87 -8.05
N GLY A 31 -52.24 32.03 -9.14
CA GLY A 31 -52.47 33.11 -10.12
C GLY A 31 -51.27 33.56 -10.97
N GLY A 32 -51.40 33.42 -12.30
CA GLY A 32 -50.73 34.29 -13.29
C GLY A 32 -49.34 33.87 -13.81
N GLY A 33 -49.24 33.68 -15.13
CA GLY A 33 -48.03 33.98 -15.92
C GLY A 33 -48.30 35.18 -16.85
N PRO A 34 -47.60 35.37 -18.00
CA PRO A 34 -46.46 34.59 -18.52
C PRO A 34 -45.31 35.48 -19.09
N ASN A 35 -44.38 34.84 -19.82
CA ASN A 35 -43.56 35.38 -20.94
C ASN A 35 -42.29 36.25 -20.72
N ALA A 36 -41.26 35.84 -21.48
CA ALA A 36 -40.36 36.63 -22.35
C ALA A 36 -39.06 37.29 -21.82
N ASN A 37 -37.95 36.74 -22.33
CA ASN A 37 -36.85 37.40 -23.07
C ASN A 37 -35.71 38.20 -22.40
N SER A 38 -34.56 38.05 -23.07
CA SER A 38 -33.51 39.05 -23.36
C SER A 38 -32.58 39.60 -22.25
N THR A 39 -31.37 39.03 -22.23
CA THR A 39 -30.07 39.74 -22.35
C THR A 39 -29.84 41.09 -21.65
N SER A 40 -28.93 41.03 -20.68
CA SER A 40 -27.71 41.86 -20.60
C SER A 40 -27.71 43.29 -20.02
N THR A 41 -26.56 43.60 -19.42
CA THR A 41 -25.89 44.92 -19.23
C THR A 41 -26.35 45.90 -18.13
N MET A 42 -25.57 45.87 -17.05
CA MET A 42 -24.80 47.01 -16.47
C MET A 42 -25.41 48.02 -15.47
N TYR A 43 -24.46 48.55 -14.68
CA TYR A 43 -24.43 49.77 -13.85
C TYR A 43 -24.88 49.76 -12.38
N ILE A 44 -24.39 50.79 -11.68
CA ILE A 44 -24.19 50.94 -10.22
C ILE A 44 -24.49 52.40 -9.85
N GLU A 45 -25.18 52.62 -8.74
CA GLU A 45 -25.26 53.87 -7.94
C GLU A 45 -25.22 53.41 -6.45
N SER A 46 -24.25 53.81 -5.61
CA SER A 46 -24.10 55.09 -4.85
C SER A 46 -25.21 55.29 -3.79
N ASP A 47 -24.98 55.82 -2.58
CA ASP A 47 -23.97 56.75 -2.02
C ASP A 47 -23.31 56.19 -0.70
N ALA A 48 -22.45 56.87 0.10
CA ALA A 48 -22.24 58.31 0.31
C ALA A 48 -20.91 58.75 1.00
N LEU A 49 -20.62 60.07 0.86
CA LEU A 49 -19.96 61.00 1.80
C LEU A 49 -18.42 60.98 2.11
N SER A 50 -17.69 61.85 1.37
CA SER A 50 -16.71 62.86 1.88
C SER A 50 -15.35 62.40 2.50
N HIS A 51 -14.24 63.18 2.49
CA HIS A 51 -14.02 64.63 2.19
C HIS A 51 -12.57 64.92 1.68
N HIS A 52 -12.39 66.04 0.96
CA HIS A 52 -11.14 66.79 0.64
C HIS A 52 -10.03 66.28 -0.33
N HIS A 53 -9.76 67.16 -1.32
CA HIS A 53 -8.47 67.72 -1.83
C HIS A 53 -7.17 66.87 -1.88
N GLN A 54 -6.28 67.02 -2.89
CA GLN A 54 -6.27 67.85 -4.12
C GLN A 54 -5.26 67.26 -5.14
N GLN A 55 -5.43 67.61 -6.43
CA GLN A 55 -4.44 67.84 -7.52
C GLN A 55 -3.03 67.14 -7.47
N GLN A 56 -2.45 66.67 -8.59
CA GLN A 56 -2.69 67.00 -10.00
C GLN A 56 -2.25 65.87 -10.96
N GLN A 57 -2.72 65.96 -12.21
CA GLN A 57 -2.49 65.08 -13.37
C GLN A 57 -1.39 65.67 -14.33
N PRO A 58 -1.10 65.16 -15.55
CA PRO A 58 -0.70 63.78 -15.92
C PRO A 58 0.29 63.69 -17.15
N GLN A 59 0.41 62.48 -17.73
CA GLN A 59 0.61 62.14 -19.17
C GLN A 59 2.01 62.30 -19.86
N PRO A 60 2.32 61.48 -20.92
CA PRO A 60 3.59 61.52 -21.67
C PRO A 60 3.46 61.69 -23.21
N HIS A 61 4.44 62.36 -23.83
CA HIS A 61 4.85 62.26 -25.26
C HIS A 61 6.29 62.86 -25.35
N GLY A 62 7.21 62.56 -26.28
CA GLY A 62 7.28 61.58 -27.38
C GLY A 62 8.41 61.97 -28.36
N ARG A 63 8.89 61.01 -29.20
CA ARG A 63 9.84 61.16 -30.36
C ARG A 63 11.37 61.31 -30.15
N SER A 64 12.06 60.29 -30.67
CA SER A 64 13.13 60.32 -31.71
C SER A 64 14.58 60.80 -31.47
N ASN A 65 15.49 59.88 -31.88
CA ASN A 65 16.69 60.06 -32.72
C ASN A 65 18.05 60.55 -32.18
N ASN A 66 19.07 59.78 -32.64
CA ASN A 66 20.43 60.16 -33.04
C ASN A 66 21.49 60.57 -31.99
N ASN A 67 22.25 59.55 -31.58
CA ASN A 67 23.68 59.41 -31.85
C ASN A 67 24.68 60.56 -31.54
N SER A 68 25.60 60.18 -30.63
CA SER A 68 27.05 60.10 -30.85
C SER A 68 27.99 61.19 -30.31
N GLY A 69 29.08 60.69 -29.70
CA GLY A 69 30.35 61.38 -29.45
C GLY A 69 30.59 61.86 -28.01
N HIS A 70 31.79 61.75 -27.41
CA HIS A 70 32.88 60.77 -27.59
C HIS A 70 33.95 60.97 -26.47
N HIS A 71 35.02 60.15 -26.50
CA HIS A 71 36.20 60.16 -25.58
C HIS A 71 35.96 59.59 -24.16
N ARG A 72 36.89 58.84 -23.55
CA ARG A 72 38.27 58.41 -23.92
C ARG A 72 38.51 56.98 -23.36
N SER A 73 38.81 55.98 -24.20
CA SER A 73 40.14 55.33 -24.38
C SER A 73 40.60 54.40 -23.22
N HIS A 74 41.06 53.15 -23.39
CA HIS A 74 41.63 52.43 -24.55
C HIS A 74 41.45 50.88 -24.48
N SER A 75 41.16 50.21 -25.62
CA SER A 75 41.68 48.87 -26.08
C SER A 75 41.47 47.59 -25.22
N ILE A 76 41.46 46.33 -25.70
CA ILE A 76 41.81 45.64 -26.98
C ILE A 76 40.67 44.64 -27.38
N THR A 77 40.63 44.17 -28.63
CA THR A 77 39.64 43.26 -29.24
C THR A 77 40.01 41.75 -29.21
N ASN A 78 38.98 40.88 -29.27
CA ASN A 78 38.92 39.50 -29.82
C ASN A 78 40.02 38.47 -29.47
N ALA A 79 39.64 37.37 -28.81
CA ALA A 79 39.88 35.98 -29.28
C ALA A 79 39.26 34.91 -28.33
N ALA A 80 38.98 33.73 -28.89
CA ALA A 80 38.71 32.44 -28.23
C ALA A 80 37.44 32.37 -27.32
N ALA A 81 36.69 31.27 -27.20
CA ALA A 81 36.96 29.82 -27.30
C ALA A 81 37.85 29.29 -26.16
N THR A 82 37.59 28.04 -25.73
CA THR A 82 38.36 27.34 -24.67
C THR A 82 38.35 27.99 -23.28
N SER A 83 37.31 27.72 -22.48
CA SER A 83 37.37 27.91 -21.01
C SER A 83 36.44 26.98 -20.23
N PHE A 84 36.54 25.66 -20.48
CA PHE A 84 35.96 24.63 -19.60
C PHE A 84 36.84 23.36 -19.49
N VAL A 85 38.14 23.50 -19.80
CA VAL A 85 39.14 22.42 -19.73
C VAL A 85 40.16 22.65 -18.60
N ASN A 86 40.41 23.91 -18.22
CA ASN A 86 41.45 24.29 -17.27
C ASN A 86 40.95 24.39 -15.82
N LEU A 87 40.19 23.38 -15.37
CA LEU A 87 39.90 23.15 -13.94
C LEU A 87 40.25 21.72 -13.51
N LEU A 88 41.11 21.04 -14.29
CA LEU A 88 41.55 19.66 -14.06
C LEU A 88 43.08 19.45 -14.16
N ASP A 89 43.87 20.53 -14.22
CA ASP A 89 45.33 20.45 -14.35
C ASP A 89 46.02 21.29 -13.25
N GLY A 90 45.98 20.76 -12.03
CA GLY A 90 46.39 21.49 -10.82
C GLY A 90 47.00 20.65 -9.70
N PHE A 91 47.33 19.37 -9.93
CA PHE A 91 47.91 18.51 -8.89
C PHE A 91 48.99 17.50 -9.34
N THR A 92 49.57 17.65 -10.54
CA THR A 92 50.55 16.70 -11.09
C THR A 92 51.77 17.38 -11.73
N SER A 93 52.67 17.94 -10.91
CA SER A 93 54.12 17.97 -11.24
C SER A 93 55.01 18.35 -10.05
N ARG A 94 55.59 17.35 -9.37
CA ARG A 94 56.92 17.47 -8.73
C ARG A 94 57.64 16.11 -8.74
N VAL A 95 58.83 16.11 -9.36
CA VAL A 95 59.88 15.07 -9.37
C VAL A 95 59.64 13.85 -10.29
N SER A 96 60.60 13.65 -11.20
CA SER A 96 60.75 12.54 -12.18
C SER A 96 61.17 11.21 -11.51
N THR A 97 61.30 10.04 -12.15
CA THR A 97 61.97 9.66 -13.43
C THR A 97 61.59 8.18 -13.72
N ALA A 98 61.72 7.54 -14.90
CA ALA A 98 62.49 7.80 -16.12
C ALA A 98 61.94 7.03 -17.37
N VAL A 99 62.39 7.43 -18.58
CA VAL A 99 62.58 6.62 -19.84
C VAL A 99 61.46 5.59 -20.21
N SER A 100 60.58 5.79 -21.22
CA SER A 100 60.78 6.01 -22.69
C SER A 100 61.35 4.76 -23.42
N VAL A 101 61.12 4.44 -24.71
CA VAL A 101 60.78 5.23 -25.91
C VAL A 101 59.93 4.40 -26.91
N ALA A 102 59.24 5.07 -27.85
CA ALA A 102 58.65 4.60 -29.12
C ALA A 102 57.30 3.81 -29.07
N GLY A 103 56.39 3.93 -30.06
CA GLY A 103 56.33 4.86 -31.20
C GLY A 103 56.04 4.19 -32.56
N GLY A 104 54.86 4.41 -33.13
CA GLY A 104 54.50 3.92 -34.48
C GLY A 104 53.03 4.13 -34.86
N THR A 105 52.77 5.06 -35.78
CA THR A 105 51.43 5.41 -36.30
C THR A 105 51.30 5.09 -37.79
N SER A 106 50.17 4.54 -38.23
CA SER A 106 49.67 4.66 -39.61
C SER A 106 48.18 4.24 -39.70
N SER A 107 47.55 4.50 -40.85
CA SER A 107 46.09 4.59 -41.01
C SER A 107 45.55 3.89 -42.28
N MET A 108 44.24 4.04 -42.53
CA MET A 108 43.51 3.90 -43.80
C MET A 108 42.96 2.52 -44.26
N SER A 109 41.62 2.42 -44.12
CA SER A 109 40.62 2.31 -45.21
C SER A 109 40.35 1.01 -46.00
N LEU A 110 39.03 0.70 -46.03
CA LEU A 110 38.21 0.34 -47.20
C LEU A 110 38.18 -1.10 -47.79
N MET A 111 37.03 -1.34 -48.42
CA MET A 111 36.64 -2.39 -49.39
C MET A 111 36.04 -3.72 -48.87
N SER A 112 34.74 -3.82 -49.16
CA SER A 112 33.85 -4.98 -49.28
C SER A 112 34.37 -6.18 -50.08
N THR A 113 33.84 -7.39 -49.80
CA THR A 113 32.94 -8.10 -50.75
C THR A 113 32.17 -9.30 -50.13
N GLN A 114 31.01 -9.59 -50.75
CA GLN A 114 30.33 -10.87 -51.04
C GLN A 114 31.09 -12.21 -50.78
N SER A 115 30.46 -13.40 -50.65
CA SER A 115 29.05 -13.84 -50.41
C SER A 115 29.00 -15.39 -50.33
N ALA A 116 27.82 -15.98 -50.05
CA ALA A 116 27.49 -17.43 -50.00
C ALA A 116 28.13 -18.23 -48.83
N ALA A 117 27.52 -19.23 -48.15
CA ALA A 117 26.25 -19.97 -48.15
C ALA A 117 26.41 -21.49 -48.41
N SER A 118 26.32 -22.32 -47.35
CA SER A 118 25.83 -23.71 -47.39
C SER A 118 25.74 -24.35 -45.98
N THR A 119 24.63 -25.05 -45.71
CA THR A 119 24.39 -26.03 -44.63
C THR A 119 24.51 -27.47 -45.19
N PRO A 120 24.34 -28.58 -44.41
CA PRO A 120 24.35 -28.79 -42.95
C PRO A 120 25.32 -29.94 -42.50
N GLY A 121 25.36 -30.34 -41.20
CA GLY A 121 25.88 -31.68 -40.83
C GLY A 121 26.37 -31.96 -39.39
N SER A 122 25.49 -32.52 -38.55
CA SER A 122 25.73 -33.63 -37.59
C SER A 122 26.99 -33.73 -36.68
N THR A 123 26.69 -33.77 -35.36
CA THR A 123 27.15 -34.74 -34.31
C THR A 123 28.55 -34.74 -33.66
N HIS A 124 28.50 -34.60 -32.34
CA HIS A 124 29.33 -35.23 -31.28
C HIS A 124 30.79 -34.79 -31.07
N SER A 125 31.30 -35.19 -29.90
CA SER A 125 32.38 -34.55 -29.15
C SER A 125 33.56 -35.49 -28.88
N ILE A 126 34.75 -34.91 -28.64
CA ILE A 126 35.59 -35.10 -27.43
C ILE A 126 36.91 -34.31 -27.53
N ALA A 127 37.35 -33.78 -26.37
CA ALA A 127 38.68 -33.30 -25.97
C ALA A 127 39.68 -32.70 -27.00
N SER A 128 40.18 -31.50 -26.66
CA SER A 128 41.52 -31.02 -27.05
C SER A 128 42.37 -30.78 -25.80
N LEU A 129 43.60 -31.32 -25.78
CA LEU A 129 44.54 -31.19 -24.67
C LEU A 129 45.52 -30.01 -24.88
N THR A 130 45.75 -29.27 -23.79
CA THR A 130 46.99 -28.55 -23.42
C THR A 130 47.92 -28.01 -24.53
N SER A 131 48.05 -26.68 -24.63
CA SER A 131 49.37 -26.04 -24.73
C SER A 131 49.30 -24.55 -24.37
N MET A 132 49.94 -24.18 -23.25
CA MET A 132 50.80 -22.97 -23.11
C MET A 132 51.24 -22.81 -21.65
N GLY A 133 52.55 -22.88 -21.40
CA GLY A 133 53.15 -22.54 -20.11
C GLY A 133 54.31 -21.56 -20.30
N SER A 134 54.16 -20.32 -19.84
CA SER A 134 55.24 -19.32 -19.73
C SER A 134 54.82 -18.07 -18.93
N LEU A 135 54.50 -18.22 -17.64
CA LEU A 135 54.16 -17.11 -16.74
C LEU A 135 54.76 -17.29 -15.32
N GLY A 136 56.02 -17.74 -15.26
CA GLY A 136 56.65 -18.20 -14.01
C GLY A 136 57.40 -17.16 -13.16
N THR A 137 57.61 -15.93 -13.64
CA THR A 137 58.58 -14.99 -13.05
C THR A 137 58.03 -13.65 -12.56
N THR A 138 56.83 -13.22 -12.98
CA THR A 138 56.26 -11.92 -12.57
C THR A 138 55.56 -11.97 -11.21
N ALA A 139 55.03 -13.13 -10.80
CA ALA A 139 54.23 -13.27 -9.58
C ALA A 139 55.03 -13.04 -8.28
N ASN A 140 56.25 -13.56 -8.19
CA ASN A 140 57.04 -13.55 -6.95
C ASN A 140 57.46 -12.14 -6.49
N ALA A 141 57.59 -11.19 -7.41
CA ALA A 141 57.85 -9.79 -7.07
C ALA A 141 56.66 -9.12 -6.36
N LEU A 142 55.43 -9.45 -6.77
CA LEU A 142 54.22 -8.87 -6.21
C LEU A 142 53.95 -9.35 -4.78
N TYR A 143 54.09 -10.66 -4.54
CA TYR A 143 53.91 -11.25 -3.20
C TYR A 143 54.90 -10.70 -2.17
N SER A 144 56.15 -10.43 -2.56
CA SER A 144 57.16 -9.86 -1.64
C SER A 144 56.77 -8.46 -1.17
N SER A 145 56.24 -7.60 -2.05
CA SER A 145 55.84 -6.23 -1.70
C SER A 145 54.58 -6.17 -0.82
N ILE A 146 53.64 -7.09 -1.03
CA ILE A 146 52.43 -7.23 -0.19
C ILE A 146 52.80 -7.72 1.23
N GLY A 147 53.76 -8.65 1.35
CA GLY A 147 54.24 -9.15 2.64
C GLY A 147 54.88 -8.07 3.52
N SER A 148 55.64 -7.13 2.94
CA SER A 148 56.20 -5.99 3.67
C SER A 148 55.14 -4.99 4.13
N ALA A 149 54.09 -4.74 3.33
CA ALA A 149 53.02 -3.82 3.67
C ALA A 149 52.16 -4.34 4.85
N LEU A 150 51.82 -5.64 4.85
CA LEU A 150 51.04 -6.26 5.92
C LEU A 150 51.74 -6.22 7.28
N ASN A 151 53.06 -6.43 7.32
CA ASN A 151 53.83 -6.34 8.57
C ASN A 151 53.90 -4.91 9.16
N SER A 152 53.60 -3.88 8.37
CA SER A 152 53.47 -2.50 8.89
C SER A 152 52.13 -2.25 9.59
N ILE A 153 51.14 -3.13 9.40
CA ILE A 153 49.75 -2.94 9.88
C ILE A 153 49.45 -3.83 11.10
N THR A 154 50.11 -4.98 11.23
CA THR A 154 49.94 -5.90 12.36
C THR A 154 50.61 -5.42 13.66
N SER A 155 51.70 -4.66 13.57
CA SER A 155 52.49 -4.20 14.72
C SER A 155 51.68 -3.37 15.76
N PRO A 156 50.89 -2.35 15.38
CA PRO A 156 50.07 -1.61 16.36
C PRO A 156 48.98 -2.47 17.02
N ILE A 157 48.43 -3.44 16.28
CA ILE A 157 47.31 -4.28 16.72
C ILE A 157 47.78 -5.27 17.80
N GLN A 158 48.98 -5.85 17.66
CA GLN A 158 49.54 -6.71 18.71
C GLN A 158 49.94 -5.92 19.97
N ALA A 159 50.38 -4.66 19.84
CA ALA A 159 50.66 -3.80 20.99
C ALA A 159 49.38 -3.49 21.80
N ALA A 160 48.26 -3.19 21.13
CA ALA A 160 46.97 -2.96 21.78
C ALA A 160 46.43 -4.23 22.50
N ALA A 161 46.57 -5.40 21.88
CA ALA A 161 46.15 -6.67 22.48
C ALA A 161 46.97 -7.05 23.74
N ALA A 162 48.29 -6.77 23.73
CA ALA A 162 49.15 -6.98 24.88
C ALA A 162 48.75 -6.10 26.08
N ALA A 163 48.42 -4.82 25.83
CA ALA A 163 47.97 -3.90 26.87
C ALA A 163 46.65 -4.36 27.53
N ALA A 164 45.65 -4.75 26.73
CA ALA A 164 44.35 -5.21 27.25
C ALA A 164 44.47 -6.48 28.11
N THR A 165 45.41 -7.37 27.77
CA THR A 165 45.63 -8.62 28.52
C THR A 165 46.26 -8.36 29.90
N ALA A 166 47.12 -7.35 30.02
CA ALA A 166 47.75 -7.01 31.29
C ALA A 166 46.74 -6.51 32.35
N THR A 167 45.80 -5.63 31.96
CA THR A 167 44.86 -4.97 32.90
C THR A 167 43.81 -5.92 33.50
N THR A 168 43.70 -7.18 33.03
CA THR A 168 42.67 -8.13 33.48
C THR A 168 43.20 -9.14 34.52
N THR A 169 44.44 -9.00 34.98
CA THR A 169 45.15 -10.07 35.73
C THR A 169 45.32 -9.82 37.24
N GLU A 170 44.94 -8.65 37.78
CA GLU A 170 45.17 -8.30 39.20
C GLU A 170 43.92 -8.30 40.12
N VAL A 171 42.71 -8.60 39.61
CA VAL A 171 41.45 -8.56 40.42
C VAL A 171 40.83 -9.95 40.68
N VAL A 172 41.37 -11.03 40.08
CA VAL A 172 40.77 -12.39 40.15
C VAL A 172 41.65 -13.39 40.94
N VAL A 173 42.60 -12.90 41.75
CA VAL A 173 43.47 -13.74 42.61
C VAL A 173 43.22 -13.46 44.10
N ALA A 174 41.95 -13.48 44.51
CA ALA A 174 41.54 -13.28 45.91
C ALA A 174 40.32 -14.11 46.37
N ALA A 175 39.85 -15.11 45.59
CA ALA A 175 38.59 -15.82 45.88
C ALA A 175 38.58 -17.31 45.47
N ALA A 176 39.30 -18.18 46.19
CA ALA A 176 39.21 -19.64 46.00
C ALA A 176 39.69 -20.48 47.20
N SER A 177 38.93 -20.53 48.30
CA SER A 177 39.05 -21.59 49.33
C SER A 177 37.85 -21.63 50.27
N VAL A 178 37.49 -22.83 50.77
CA VAL A 178 36.49 -23.11 51.83
C VAL A 178 35.00 -22.77 51.49
N ILE A 179 33.97 -23.58 51.79
CA ILE A 179 33.77 -25.04 51.72
C ILE A 179 32.25 -25.33 51.81
N THR A 180 31.73 -26.14 50.88
CA THR A 180 30.73 -27.23 51.07
C THR A 180 29.38 -27.03 51.81
N ASN A 181 28.29 -27.25 51.05
CA ASN A 181 27.03 -28.00 51.36
C ASN A 181 25.69 -27.36 51.81
N HIS A 182 24.65 -28.00 51.24
CA HIS A 182 23.29 -28.31 51.75
C HIS A 182 22.13 -27.28 51.73
N LEU A 183 21.26 -27.49 50.74
CA LEU A 183 19.83 -27.90 50.86
C LEU A 183 18.80 -27.03 51.63
N SER A 184 17.69 -26.80 50.92
CA SER A 184 16.31 -26.68 51.40
C SER A 184 15.83 -25.35 52.00
N SER A 185 14.75 -24.84 51.38
CA SER A 185 13.75 -23.94 51.97
C SER A 185 12.60 -24.76 52.61
N PRO A 186 11.53 -24.15 53.20
CA PRO A 186 11.31 -22.76 53.63
C PRO A 186 10.89 -22.66 55.13
N THR A 187 10.60 -21.46 55.66
CA THR A 187 9.28 -21.03 56.21
C THR A 187 9.36 -19.85 57.20
N SER A 188 8.45 -18.87 57.01
CA SER A 188 7.77 -17.98 57.98
C SER A 188 8.29 -17.74 59.42
N GLY A 189 8.25 -16.48 59.87
CA GLY A 189 8.13 -16.14 61.30
C GLY A 189 8.43 -14.67 61.63
N THR A 190 7.41 -13.87 61.97
CA THR A 190 7.54 -12.46 62.40
C THR A 190 7.64 -12.34 63.95
N PRO A 191 7.71 -11.15 64.59
CA PRO A 191 8.64 -10.81 65.69
C PRO A 191 8.01 -11.06 67.10
N PRO A 192 8.42 -10.49 68.29
CA PRO A 192 9.32 -9.35 68.54
C PRO A 192 10.18 -9.29 69.84
N HIS A 193 10.86 -8.14 70.00
CA HIS A 193 11.36 -7.48 71.22
C HIS A 193 12.43 -8.14 72.12
N GLY A 194 13.56 -7.43 72.24
CA GLY A 194 14.55 -7.50 73.32
C GLY A 194 15.29 -6.16 73.40
N LEU A 195 15.62 -5.68 74.61
CA LEU A 195 16.17 -4.33 74.85
C LEU A 195 17.65 -4.35 75.26
N GLY A 196 18.38 -3.29 74.91
CA GLY A 196 19.48 -2.74 75.72
C GLY A 196 20.89 -2.84 75.14
N GLY A 197 21.67 -1.77 75.34
CA GLY A 197 23.09 -1.66 74.98
C GLY A 197 23.38 -0.38 74.20
N ASP A 198 23.95 0.61 74.89
CA ASP A 198 24.54 1.82 74.30
C ASP A 198 25.98 1.54 73.81
N ASP A 199 26.50 2.35 72.88
CA ASP A 199 27.87 2.93 72.85
C ASP A 199 28.27 3.40 71.42
N ASP A 200 28.35 4.73 71.27
CA ASP A 200 29.10 5.65 70.37
C ASP A 200 29.85 5.24 69.06
N GLU A 201 30.05 6.27 68.20
CA GLU A 201 30.95 6.38 67.01
C GLU A 201 30.61 5.45 65.80
N ASP A 202 30.36 5.91 64.56
CA ASP A 202 30.67 7.16 63.85
C ASP A 202 29.47 7.74 63.06
N CYS A 203 29.55 8.99 62.59
CA CYS A 203 28.56 9.63 61.71
C CYS A 203 29.24 10.33 60.52
N ASP A 204 29.21 9.72 59.34
CA ASP A 204 29.68 10.34 58.08
C ASP A 204 28.94 9.76 56.84
N ASP A 205 27.64 9.47 56.98
CA ASP A 205 26.75 9.21 55.83
C ASP A 205 26.14 10.53 55.36
N CYS A 206 26.63 11.04 54.23
CA CYS A 206 25.92 12.04 53.45
C CYS A 206 24.83 11.33 52.64
N GLU A 207 23.60 11.27 53.16
CA GLU A 207 22.44 10.96 52.33
C GLU A 207 22.36 12.04 51.24
N GLU A 208 22.60 11.66 49.97
CA GLU A 208 22.23 12.49 48.84
C GLU A 208 20.71 12.49 48.78
N ASP A 209 20.08 13.62 49.14
CA ASP A 209 18.65 13.83 48.99
C ASP A 209 18.25 13.58 47.52
N GLU A 210 17.67 12.42 47.22
CA GLU A 210 16.90 12.22 45.99
C GLU A 210 15.64 13.10 46.10
N ASP A 211 15.81 14.38 45.74
CA ASP A 211 14.77 15.40 45.57
C ASP A 211 13.79 14.91 44.48
N ASP A 212 12.85 14.06 44.90
CA ASP A 212 11.75 13.53 44.11
C ASP A 212 11.03 14.74 43.49
N ALA A 213 11.13 14.90 42.17
CA ALA A 213 10.81 16.15 41.49
C ALA A 213 9.28 16.38 41.40
N VAL A 214 8.69 16.76 42.54
CA VAL A 214 7.27 17.07 42.69
C VAL A 214 6.95 18.38 41.98
N ASP A 215 6.02 18.33 41.02
CA ASP A 215 5.57 19.53 40.34
C ASP A 215 4.57 20.37 41.18
N ASN A 216 4.23 21.56 40.69
CA ASN A 216 3.35 22.50 41.39
C ASN A 216 1.93 21.95 41.71
N ASP A 217 1.52 20.85 41.08
CA ASP A 217 0.23 20.20 41.29
C ASP A 217 0.33 18.98 42.24
N GLY A 218 1.54 18.61 42.68
CA GLY A 218 1.80 17.49 43.58
C GLY A 218 2.07 16.15 42.88
N HIS A 219 2.46 16.16 41.60
CA HIS A 219 2.77 14.94 40.85
C HIS A 219 4.26 14.63 40.82
N ILE A 220 4.60 13.34 40.97
CA ILE A 220 5.98 12.83 40.88
C ILE A 220 6.31 12.47 39.42
N ALA A 221 7.51 12.82 38.95
CA ALA A 221 7.99 12.45 37.63
C ALA A 221 8.51 10.99 37.61
N ALA A 222 7.98 10.15 36.71
CA ALA A 222 8.44 8.77 36.58
C ALA A 222 9.93 8.71 36.18
N PRO A 223 10.79 7.93 36.86
CA PRO A 223 12.20 7.81 36.50
C PRO A 223 12.36 7.09 35.15
N THR A 224 13.27 7.59 34.30
CA THR A 224 13.60 6.96 33.01
C THR A 224 14.53 5.77 33.24
N PRO A 225 14.16 4.52 32.88
CA PRO A 225 15.02 3.36 33.17
C PRO A 225 16.25 3.32 32.25
N SER A 226 17.39 3.81 32.74
CA SER A 226 18.70 3.67 32.06
C SER A 226 19.10 2.20 31.99
N LYS A 227 19.44 1.71 30.79
CA LYS A 227 19.78 0.30 30.53
C LYS A 227 20.86 0.17 29.46
N SER A 228 21.73 -0.82 29.61
CA SER A 228 22.76 -1.10 28.61
C SER A 228 22.14 -1.54 27.27
N TRP A 229 22.91 -1.40 26.20
CA TRP A 229 22.56 -1.92 24.87
C TRP A 229 22.28 -3.44 24.90
N ALA A 230 22.97 -4.19 25.76
CA ALA A 230 22.78 -5.64 25.88
C ALA A 230 21.41 -5.98 26.50
N GLU A 231 21.00 -5.29 27.55
CA GLU A 231 19.70 -5.48 28.20
C GLU A 231 18.55 -5.05 27.28
N ASN A 232 18.67 -3.91 26.62
CA ASN A 232 17.69 -3.47 25.62
C ASN A 232 17.55 -4.48 24.48
N LYS A 233 18.65 -5.09 24.00
CA LYS A 233 18.61 -6.15 22.99
C LYS A 233 17.86 -7.40 23.49
N ILE A 234 18.01 -7.77 24.76
CA ILE A 234 17.27 -8.88 25.38
C ILE A 234 15.77 -8.54 25.48
N ILE A 235 15.42 -7.34 25.94
CA ILE A 235 14.04 -6.84 26.03
C ILE A 235 13.34 -6.88 24.67
N VAL A 236 14.01 -6.41 23.59
CA VAL A 236 13.50 -6.47 22.21
C VAL A 236 13.24 -7.92 21.77
N GLN A 237 14.16 -8.85 22.08
CA GLN A 237 14.00 -10.27 21.75
C GLN A 237 12.84 -10.91 22.52
N GLU A 238 12.67 -10.60 23.81
CA GLU A 238 11.56 -11.08 24.61
C GLU A 238 10.21 -10.55 24.14
N MET A 239 10.09 -9.24 23.90
CA MET A 239 8.83 -8.63 23.43
C MET A 239 8.42 -9.18 22.06
N ARG A 240 9.39 -9.39 21.16
CA ARG A 240 9.15 -10.09 19.89
C ARG A 240 8.68 -11.53 20.11
N LYS A 241 9.29 -12.29 21.02
CA LYS A 241 8.88 -13.67 21.35
C LYS A 241 7.48 -13.73 21.96
N LYS A 242 7.12 -12.79 22.83
CA LYS A 242 5.80 -12.68 23.48
C LYS A 242 4.69 -12.32 22.49
N LEU A 243 4.93 -11.38 21.57
CA LEU A 243 3.90 -10.85 20.67
C LEU A 243 3.82 -11.55 19.29
N SER A 244 4.84 -12.29 18.85
CA SER A 244 4.83 -12.97 17.54
C SER A 244 3.67 -13.97 17.35
N PRO A 245 3.30 -14.83 18.33
CA PRO A 245 2.20 -15.79 18.15
C PRO A 245 0.83 -15.15 17.90
N LEU A 246 0.64 -13.90 18.34
CA LEU A 246 -0.64 -13.17 18.18
C LEU A 246 -0.87 -12.67 16.74
N SER A 247 0.05 -12.96 15.81
CA SER A 247 0.03 -12.46 14.43
C SER A 247 -0.34 -13.50 13.37
N SER A 248 -0.29 -14.80 13.66
CA SER A 248 -0.40 -15.88 12.66
C SER A 248 -1.81 -16.50 12.61
N MET A 249 -2.85 -15.68 12.76
CA MET A 249 -4.22 -16.14 13.09
C MET A 249 -5.30 -15.68 12.11
N VAL A 250 -4.90 -15.07 10.99
CA VAL A 250 -5.80 -14.52 9.95
C VAL A 250 -5.48 -15.16 8.60
N PRO A 251 -6.45 -15.73 7.87
CA PRO A 251 -6.28 -16.17 6.50
C PRO A 251 -6.26 -14.99 5.53
N THR A 252 -5.48 -15.08 4.46
CA THR A 252 -5.41 -14.07 3.38
C THR A 252 -5.72 -14.69 2.02
N ASN A 253 -6.02 -13.85 1.03
CA ASN A 253 -6.34 -14.24 -0.36
C ASN A 253 -7.39 -15.37 -0.40
N VAL A 254 -8.53 -15.13 0.24
CA VAL A 254 -9.57 -16.14 0.45
C VAL A 254 -10.40 -16.31 -0.82
N GLN A 255 -10.62 -17.56 -1.25
CA GLN A 255 -11.51 -17.87 -2.36
C GLN A 255 -12.40 -19.07 -2.03
N PHE A 256 -13.66 -19.00 -2.44
CA PHE A 256 -14.62 -20.10 -2.32
C PHE A 256 -14.80 -20.83 -3.67
N ARG A 257 -15.11 -22.13 -3.59
CA ARG A 257 -15.53 -22.98 -4.70
C ARG A 257 -16.59 -23.96 -4.22
N HIS A 258 -17.73 -24.02 -4.90
CA HIS A 258 -18.73 -25.07 -4.69
C HIS A 258 -18.28 -26.36 -5.40
N LEU A 259 -18.43 -27.50 -4.72
CA LEU A 259 -18.03 -28.83 -5.21
C LEU A 259 -19.26 -29.64 -5.62
N SER A 260 -19.07 -30.56 -6.57
CA SER A 260 -20.13 -31.41 -7.14
C SER A 260 -20.73 -32.44 -6.18
N ASP A 261 -20.23 -32.53 -4.94
CA ASP A 261 -20.83 -33.32 -3.85
C ASP A 261 -21.66 -32.49 -2.85
N GLY A 262 -21.85 -31.19 -3.12
CA GLY A 262 -22.64 -30.29 -2.27
C GLY A 262 -21.87 -29.66 -1.10
N ARG A 263 -20.55 -29.89 -0.99
CA ARG A 263 -19.67 -29.12 -0.10
C ARG A 263 -19.20 -27.84 -0.78
N ALA A 264 -18.88 -26.83 0.01
CA ALA A 264 -18.07 -25.69 -0.44
C ALA A 264 -16.66 -25.80 0.15
N ARG A 265 -15.64 -25.46 -0.63
CA ARG A 265 -14.24 -25.41 -0.20
C ARG A 265 -13.76 -23.96 -0.16
N CYS A 266 -13.25 -23.54 0.99
CA CYS A 266 -12.66 -22.24 1.23
C CYS A 266 -11.13 -22.37 1.19
N TYR A 267 -10.50 -21.89 0.12
CA TYR A 267 -9.05 -21.82 -0.04
C TYR A 267 -8.51 -20.50 0.53
N PHE A 268 -7.30 -20.53 1.09
CA PHE A 268 -6.63 -19.33 1.61
C PHE A 268 -5.12 -19.52 1.75
N VAL A 269 -4.40 -18.41 1.79
CA VAL A 269 -3.00 -18.34 2.21
C VAL A 269 -2.94 -18.20 3.73
N GLY A 270 -2.02 -18.91 4.37
CA GLY A 270 -1.73 -18.77 5.80
C GLY A 270 -0.49 -19.53 6.26
N SER A 271 0.00 -19.22 7.46
CA SER A 271 1.10 -19.96 8.09
C SER A 271 0.55 -21.11 8.94
N PRO A 272 0.95 -22.38 8.69
CA PRO A 272 0.63 -23.49 9.58
C PRO A 272 1.17 -23.27 11.00
N PRO A 273 0.52 -23.80 12.06
CA PRO A 273 1.08 -23.79 13.40
C PRO A 273 2.51 -24.37 13.41
N GLN A 274 3.44 -23.67 14.07
CA GLN A 274 4.87 -23.99 14.15
C GLN A 274 5.69 -23.75 12.86
N ASN A 275 5.09 -23.40 11.71
CA ASN A 275 5.84 -22.93 10.54
C ASN A 275 5.80 -21.39 10.42
N TRP A 276 6.84 -20.80 9.84
CA TRP A 276 7.01 -19.37 9.62
C TRP A 276 6.69 -18.94 8.18
N GLU A 277 6.79 -19.86 7.22
CA GLU A 277 6.38 -19.62 5.82
C GLU A 277 4.86 -19.68 5.66
N THR A 278 4.37 -18.95 4.65
CA THR A 278 2.98 -18.97 4.20
C THR A 278 2.79 -20.00 3.09
N THR A 279 1.67 -20.73 3.14
CA THR A 279 1.35 -21.79 2.16
C THR A 279 -0.15 -21.82 1.86
N LEU A 280 -0.55 -22.60 0.87
CA LEU A 280 -1.95 -22.80 0.52
C LEU A 280 -2.62 -23.79 1.47
N LEU A 281 -3.71 -23.34 2.06
CA LEU A 281 -4.55 -24.04 3.02
C LEU A 281 -5.99 -24.08 2.50
N PHE A 282 -6.79 -25.03 2.98
CA PHE A 282 -8.22 -25.07 2.71
C PHE A 282 -9.03 -25.54 3.93
N ALA A 283 -10.32 -25.19 3.94
CA ALA A 283 -11.32 -25.73 4.84
C ALA A 283 -12.58 -26.14 4.07
N ASP A 284 -13.11 -27.31 4.39
CA ASP A 284 -14.35 -27.82 3.81
C ASP A 284 -15.57 -27.43 4.65
N ILE A 285 -16.62 -26.99 3.97
CA ILE A 285 -17.88 -26.50 4.54
C ILE A 285 -19.00 -27.40 4.02
N ASN A 286 -19.66 -28.13 4.93
CA ASN A 286 -20.82 -28.95 4.57
C ASN A 286 -22.08 -28.09 4.57
N MET A 287 -22.67 -27.86 3.39
CA MET A 287 -23.85 -27.00 3.22
C MET A 287 -25.15 -27.60 3.76
N GLN A 288 -25.21 -28.93 3.91
CA GLN A 288 -26.40 -29.68 4.35
C GLN A 288 -26.47 -29.83 5.88
N GLN A 289 -25.35 -29.65 6.59
CA GLN A 289 -25.23 -30.00 8.02
C GLN A 289 -26.10 -29.14 8.96
N GLN A 290 -26.53 -27.95 8.53
CA GLN A 290 -27.46 -27.11 9.31
C GLN A 290 -28.90 -27.63 9.27
N ASP A 291 -29.33 -28.26 8.18
CA ASP A 291 -30.71 -28.72 8.03
C ASP A 291 -30.99 -29.88 8.99
N GLU A 292 -30.02 -30.80 9.14
CA GLU A 292 -30.07 -31.87 10.16
C GLU A 292 -30.03 -31.33 11.60
N GLN A 293 -29.23 -30.29 11.88
CA GLN A 293 -29.17 -29.69 13.21
C GLN A 293 -30.46 -28.94 13.58
N GLN A 294 -31.09 -28.23 12.63
CA GLN A 294 -32.41 -27.63 12.87
C GLN A 294 -33.49 -28.68 13.08
N LEU A 295 -33.48 -29.78 12.33
CA LEU A 295 -34.39 -30.92 12.53
C LEU A 295 -34.19 -31.62 13.88
N LEU A 296 -32.95 -31.70 14.39
CA LEU A 296 -32.65 -32.25 15.72
C LEU A 296 -33.20 -31.36 16.84
N ILE A 297 -33.03 -30.03 16.73
CA ILE A 297 -33.58 -29.07 17.70
C ILE A 297 -35.12 -29.13 17.70
N GLN A 298 -35.75 -29.08 16.52
CA GLN A 298 -37.22 -29.15 16.40
C GLN A 298 -37.81 -30.49 16.90
N ARG A 299 -37.04 -31.59 16.88
CA ARG A 299 -37.47 -32.86 17.48
C ARG A 299 -37.43 -32.84 19.00
N GLN A 300 -36.48 -32.14 19.63
CA GLN A 300 -36.41 -32.03 21.09
C GLN A 300 -37.54 -31.17 21.67
N ASP A 301 -37.97 -30.12 20.96
CA ASP A 301 -39.15 -29.33 21.35
C ASP A 301 -40.50 -30.05 21.10
N GLY A 302 -40.50 -31.14 20.32
CA GLY A 302 -41.71 -31.86 19.91
C GLY A 302 -42.26 -32.89 20.91
N GLU A 303 -41.43 -33.51 21.75
CA GLU A 303 -41.83 -34.62 22.63
C GLU A 303 -42.32 -34.14 24.02
N SER A 304 -43.35 -33.29 24.04
CA SER A 304 -43.99 -32.82 25.28
C SER A 304 -45.53 -32.76 25.22
N GLY A 305 -46.18 -33.78 24.62
CA GLY A 305 -47.63 -33.79 24.41
C GLY A 305 -48.38 -35.12 24.62
N VAL A 306 -49.15 -35.17 25.72
CA VAL A 306 -50.37 -36.02 25.95
C VAL A 306 -50.19 -37.54 26.10
N GLY A 307 -50.57 -38.08 27.28
CA GLY A 307 -50.72 -39.54 27.49
C GLY A 307 -50.93 -39.97 28.95
N ILE A 308 -52.12 -39.75 29.54
CA ILE A 308 -52.48 -40.14 30.92
C ILE A 308 -53.48 -41.32 30.87
N PRO A 309 -53.23 -42.45 31.57
CA PRO A 309 -54.05 -42.76 32.75
C PRO A 309 -53.35 -43.51 33.92
N THR A 310 -53.71 -43.14 35.15
CA THR A 310 -53.90 -43.94 36.40
C THR A 310 -53.21 -45.32 36.53
N THR A 311 -52.55 -45.70 37.65
CA THR A 311 -53.10 -45.76 39.03
C THR A 311 -52.03 -45.85 40.15
N SER A 312 -52.34 -45.29 41.32
CA SER A 312 -51.92 -45.65 42.70
C SER A 312 -50.68 -46.53 43.01
N ALA A 313 -49.86 -46.04 43.96
CA ALA A 313 -49.43 -46.68 45.23
C ALA A 313 -47.90 -46.71 45.53
N GLU A 314 -47.62 -46.59 46.83
CA GLU A 314 -46.41 -46.94 47.60
C GLU A 314 -45.05 -46.22 47.39
N SER A 315 -44.57 -45.70 48.52
CA SER A 315 -43.20 -45.32 48.89
C SER A 315 -42.99 -45.83 50.34
N PRO A 316 -41.79 -45.85 50.95
CA PRO A 316 -40.48 -45.27 50.57
C PRO A 316 -39.38 -46.37 50.41
N THR A 317 -38.10 -46.14 50.10
CA THR A 317 -37.07 -45.34 50.81
C THR A 317 -35.79 -45.20 49.98
N GLY A 318 -35.08 -44.07 50.08
CA GLY A 318 -33.74 -43.87 49.50
C GLY A 318 -33.24 -42.43 49.72
N GLY A 319 -31.94 -42.25 50.00
CA GLY A 319 -31.35 -40.94 50.32
C GLY A 319 -31.05 -40.07 49.08
N PRO A 320 -30.92 -38.73 49.24
CA PRO A 320 -30.73 -37.81 48.12
C PRO A 320 -29.29 -37.76 47.62
N SER A 321 -29.06 -38.12 46.36
CA SER A 321 -27.85 -37.76 45.61
C SER A 321 -28.13 -36.51 44.76
N GLN A 322 -27.43 -35.41 45.02
CA GLN A 322 -27.50 -34.21 44.19
C GLN A 322 -26.65 -34.38 42.93
N SER A 323 -27.22 -34.97 41.88
CA SER A 323 -26.63 -34.92 40.53
C SER A 323 -26.87 -33.52 39.94
N SER A 324 -25.89 -32.63 40.10
CA SER A 324 -25.90 -31.32 39.44
C SER A 324 -25.73 -31.48 37.93
N PHE A 325 -26.82 -31.31 37.18
CA PHE A 325 -26.82 -31.35 35.71
C PHE A 325 -25.89 -30.26 35.14
N HIS A 326 -24.65 -30.67 34.83
CA HIS A 326 -23.73 -29.85 34.07
C HIS A 326 -24.21 -29.81 32.62
N PHE A 327 -24.78 -28.67 32.22
CA PHE A 327 -24.88 -28.33 30.81
C PHE A 327 -23.46 -28.18 30.25
N GLY A 328 -23.01 -29.18 29.50
CA GLY A 328 -21.79 -29.06 28.70
C GLY A 328 -21.92 -27.89 27.71
N PRO A 329 -20.83 -27.18 27.38
CA PRO A 329 -20.89 -26.07 26.43
C PRO A 329 -21.39 -26.57 25.08
N LEU A 330 -22.34 -25.84 24.46
CA LEU A 330 -22.78 -26.14 23.09
C LEU A 330 -21.54 -26.17 22.17
N HIS A 331 -21.35 -27.30 21.50
CA HIS A 331 -20.14 -27.56 20.73
C HIS A 331 -20.10 -26.63 19.51
N ARG A 332 -19.28 -25.58 19.57
CA ARG A 332 -19.10 -24.65 18.45
C ARG A 332 -18.58 -25.42 17.23
N PRO A 333 -19.19 -25.29 16.04
CA PRO A 333 -18.67 -25.91 14.84
C PRO A 333 -17.32 -25.26 14.49
N LYS A 334 -16.27 -26.08 14.40
CA LYS A 334 -14.91 -25.65 14.07
C LYS A 334 -14.52 -26.22 12.71
N LEU A 335 -14.00 -25.36 11.85
CA LEU A 335 -13.49 -25.70 10.53
C LEU A 335 -11.98 -25.92 10.62
N SER A 336 -11.51 -27.11 10.23
CA SER A 336 -10.08 -27.44 10.25
C SER A 336 -9.32 -26.71 9.15
N TRP A 337 -8.13 -26.19 9.47
CA TRP A 337 -7.16 -25.69 8.49
C TRP A 337 -6.39 -26.89 7.96
N ASN A 338 -6.61 -27.28 6.71
CA ASN A 338 -5.96 -28.41 6.07
C ASN A 338 -4.88 -27.88 5.10
N PRO A 339 -3.63 -28.36 5.14
CA PRO A 339 -2.64 -28.03 4.13
C PRO A 339 -3.05 -28.59 2.76
N LEU A 340 -3.02 -27.75 1.72
CA LEU A 340 -3.35 -28.17 0.36
C LEU A 340 -2.17 -28.85 -0.34
N LEU A 341 -0.94 -28.38 -0.06
CA LEU A 341 0.28 -28.78 -0.75
C LEU A 341 1.14 -29.71 0.10
N GLN A 342 1.84 -30.65 -0.56
CA GLN A 342 2.95 -31.36 0.07
C GLN A 342 4.16 -30.42 0.23
N GLN A 343 4.82 -30.49 1.38
CA GLN A 343 6.00 -29.71 1.73
C GLN A 343 7.21 -30.61 2.01
N PRO A 344 8.46 -30.16 1.73
CA PRO A 344 8.82 -28.91 1.06
C PRO A 344 8.46 -28.92 -0.43
N ILE A 345 8.21 -27.75 -1.02
CA ILE A 345 8.02 -27.60 -2.48
C ILE A 345 9.32 -27.96 -3.22
N PRO A 346 9.30 -28.79 -4.28
CA PRO A 346 10.50 -29.20 -5.01
C PRO A 346 11.20 -28.07 -5.80
N SER A 347 12.04 -27.31 -5.10
CA SER A 347 13.14 -26.45 -5.62
C SER A 347 13.92 -25.78 -4.49
N ALA A 348 13.25 -25.49 -3.37
CA ALA A 348 13.65 -24.56 -2.30
C ALA A 348 15.05 -24.74 -1.64
N HIS A 349 15.80 -25.80 -1.97
CA HIS A 349 17.15 -26.05 -1.45
C HIS A 349 18.22 -26.33 -2.54
N VAL A 350 17.88 -26.31 -3.83
CA VAL A 350 18.82 -26.70 -4.92
C VAL A 350 19.69 -25.52 -5.38
N SER A 351 20.39 -24.89 -4.44
CA SER A 351 21.48 -23.94 -4.71
C SER A 351 22.52 -23.82 -3.58
N SER A 352 22.22 -24.30 -2.37
CA SER A 352 23.06 -24.10 -1.18
C SER A 352 24.17 -25.17 -0.97
N THR A 353 24.65 -25.81 -2.04
CA THR A 353 25.74 -26.80 -2.00
C THR A 353 27.12 -26.23 -2.36
N SER A 354 27.40 -25.00 -1.90
CA SER A 354 28.76 -24.49 -1.73
C SER A 354 29.02 -24.17 -0.25
N THR A 355 29.80 -25.00 0.43
CA THR A 355 30.21 -24.78 1.82
C THR A 355 31.26 -23.67 1.91
N SER A 356 30.82 -22.42 2.05
CA SER A 356 31.67 -21.27 2.39
C SER A 356 31.15 -20.60 3.67
N THR A 357 31.87 -20.81 4.78
CA THR A 357 31.57 -20.16 6.08
C THR A 357 32.02 -18.69 6.07
N SER A 358 31.19 -17.84 5.49
CA SER A 358 31.33 -16.37 5.51
C SER A 358 29.93 -15.74 5.55
N GLY A 359 29.68 -14.85 6.51
CA GLY A 359 28.36 -14.26 6.72
C GLY A 359 27.94 -13.31 5.60
N GLY A 360 26.68 -13.42 5.17
CA GLY A 360 26.06 -12.59 4.13
C GLY A 360 24.83 -13.31 3.58
N SER A 361 23.64 -12.93 4.04
CA SER A 361 22.38 -13.62 3.73
C SER A 361 21.78 -13.09 2.42
N SER A 362 22.35 -13.47 1.27
CA SER A 362 21.78 -13.11 -0.03
C SER A 362 20.33 -13.62 -0.18
N CYS A 363 19.43 -12.72 -0.56
CA CYS A 363 18.02 -13.03 -0.75
C CYS A 363 17.84 -13.91 -2.00
N PRO A 364 17.12 -15.05 -1.94
CA PRO A 364 16.99 -15.98 -3.07
C PRO A 364 16.03 -15.49 -4.17
N TYR A 365 15.24 -14.45 -3.89
CA TYR A 365 14.29 -13.87 -4.84
C TYR A 365 14.96 -12.91 -5.82
N ALA A 366 14.55 -12.92 -7.09
CA ALA A 366 15.00 -11.98 -8.10
C ALA A 366 14.62 -10.52 -7.78
N ARG A 367 15.42 -9.57 -8.32
CA ARG A 367 15.28 -8.10 -8.09
C ARG A 367 13.85 -7.60 -8.30
N GLU A 368 13.22 -7.99 -9.41
CA GLU A 368 11.87 -7.58 -9.78
C GLU A 368 10.81 -8.07 -8.80
N PHE A 369 10.92 -9.32 -8.31
CA PHE A 369 10.01 -9.87 -7.31
C PHE A 369 10.21 -9.23 -5.94
N GLN A 370 11.44 -8.85 -5.56
CA GLN A 370 11.69 -8.06 -4.35
C GLN A 370 11.04 -6.67 -4.45
N LEU A 371 11.19 -5.99 -5.59
CA LEU A 371 10.56 -4.68 -5.83
C LEU A 371 9.02 -4.78 -5.81
N LEU A 372 8.44 -5.80 -6.45
CA LEU A 372 6.99 -6.05 -6.44
C LEU A 372 6.48 -6.33 -5.01
N GLN A 373 7.27 -6.99 -4.16
CA GLN A 373 6.94 -7.14 -2.73
C GLN A 373 7.00 -5.83 -1.94
N GLU A 374 7.85 -4.86 -2.31
CA GLU A 374 7.82 -3.53 -1.70
C GLU A 374 6.57 -2.76 -2.13
N ARG A 375 6.30 -2.68 -3.44
CA ARG A 375 5.10 -2.00 -3.96
C ARG A 375 3.82 -2.58 -3.34
N LYS A 376 3.68 -3.92 -3.30
CA LYS A 376 2.56 -4.63 -2.64
C LYS A 376 2.62 -4.65 -1.09
N ARG A 377 3.65 -4.04 -0.47
CA ARG A 377 3.91 -4.02 0.99
C ARG A 377 3.88 -5.41 1.67
N LEU A 378 4.27 -6.45 0.94
CA LEU A 378 4.28 -7.84 1.40
C LEU A 378 5.50 -8.11 2.29
N SER A 379 5.27 -8.65 3.49
CA SER A 379 6.31 -8.95 4.49
C SER A 379 6.36 -10.42 4.95
N THR A 380 5.48 -11.26 4.40
CA THR A 380 5.43 -12.71 4.64
C THR A 380 6.25 -13.46 3.59
N TRP A 381 6.96 -14.50 4.04
CA TRP A 381 7.76 -15.39 3.18
C TRP A 381 6.94 -16.62 2.78
N GLY A 382 7.25 -17.24 1.64
CA GLY A 382 6.48 -18.36 1.07
C GLY A 382 5.52 -17.93 -0.04
N ILE A 383 4.36 -18.59 -0.14
CA ILE A 383 3.33 -18.28 -1.15
C ILE A 383 2.51 -17.07 -0.69
N THR A 384 2.58 -15.96 -1.42
CA THR A 384 1.89 -14.70 -1.09
C THR A 384 0.60 -14.46 -1.90
N CYS A 385 0.46 -15.10 -3.06
CA CYS A 385 -0.77 -15.08 -3.88
C CYS A 385 -0.92 -16.37 -4.70
N TYR A 386 -2.12 -16.60 -5.22
CA TYR A 386 -2.45 -17.69 -6.14
C TYR A 386 -3.66 -17.31 -6.99
N GLU A 387 -3.69 -17.84 -8.20
CA GLU A 387 -4.86 -17.92 -9.06
C GLU A 387 -5.62 -19.23 -8.83
N LEU A 388 -6.94 -19.21 -9.00
CA LEU A 388 -7.82 -20.38 -8.92
C LEU A 388 -8.85 -20.32 -10.04
N HIS A 389 -8.74 -21.20 -11.03
CA HIS A 389 -9.77 -21.38 -12.05
C HIS A 389 -10.87 -22.28 -11.47
N LYS A 390 -11.88 -21.63 -10.85
CA LYS A 390 -12.95 -22.27 -10.07
C LYS A 390 -13.68 -23.43 -10.77
N PRO A 391 -13.97 -23.42 -12.08
CA PRO A 391 -14.61 -24.57 -12.74
C PRO A 391 -13.75 -25.85 -12.67
N SER A 392 -12.51 -25.82 -13.18
CA SER A 392 -11.63 -27.00 -13.18
C SER A 392 -10.99 -27.29 -11.83
N GLY A 393 -10.83 -26.28 -10.97
CA GLY A 393 -10.15 -26.42 -9.67
C GLY A 393 -8.63 -26.35 -9.79
N LYS A 394 -8.13 -25.77 -10.87
CA LYS A 394 -6.71 -25.59 -11.10
C LYS A 394 -6.19 -24.36 -10.38
N LEU A 395 -5.11 -24.51 -9.64
CA LEU A 395 -4.40 -23.42 -8.98
C LEU A 395 -3.07 -23.17 -9.67
N VAL A 396 -2.68 -21.90 -9.79
CA VAL A 396 -1.34 -21.47 -10.24
C VAL A 396 -0.81 -20.43 -9.26
N PHE A 397 0.45 -20.54 -8.85
CA PHE A 397 1.06 -19.64 -7.87
C PHE A 397 2.57 -19.50 -8.08
N PRO A 398 3.15 -18.31 -7.82
CA PRO A 398 4.58 -18.14 -7.75
C PRO A 398 5.15 -18.78 -6.47
N CYS A 399 6.31 -19.41 -6.59
CA CYS A 399 7.12 -19.82 -5.45
C CYS A 399 8.61 -19.63 -5.77
N PHE A 400 9.32 -18.88 -4.92
CA PHE A 400 10.66 -18.36 -5.23
C PHE A 400 10.67 -17.56 -6.54
N ASN A 401 11.33 -18.05 -7.59
CA ASN A 401 11.43 -17.38 -8.89
C ASN A 401 10.62 -18.10 -10.00
N ASP A 402 9.91 -19.18 -9.64
CA ASP A 402 9.24 -20.12 -10.53
C ASP A 402 7.72 -20.09 -10.35
N LEU A 403 6.98 -20.53 -11.38
CA LEU A 403 5.54 -20.80 -11.27
C LEU A 403 5.29 -22.29 -11.01
N TYR A 404 4.34 -22.56 -10.12
CA TYR A 404 3.84 -23.91 -9.84
C TYR A 404 2.35 -23.99 -10.12
N GLN A 405 1.90 -25.18 -10.51
CA GLN A 405 0.48 -25.52 -10.64
C GLN A 405 0.12 -26.74 -9.79
N CYS A 406 -1.14 -26.82 -9.39
CA CYS A 406 -1.77 -28.06 -8.94
C CYS A 406 -3.26 -28.09 -9.35
N LEU A 407 -3.87 -29.27 -9.29
CA LEU A 407 -5.27 -29.49 -9.63
C LEU A 407 -6.00 -30.10 -8.44
N ASP A 408 -6.91 -29.34 -7.84
CA ASP A 408 -7.83 -29.85 -6.82
C ASP A 408 -9.14 -30.29 -7.47
N THR A 409 -9.42 -31.59 -7.45
CA THR A 409 -10.69 -32.15 -7.92
C THR A 409 -11.82 -31.99 -6.90
N GLY A 410 -11.55 -31.51 -5.68
CA GLY A 410 -12.47 -31.47 -4.55
C GLY A 410 -12.62 -32.82 -3.82
N TYR A 411 -12.37 -33.93 -4.53
CA TYR A 411 -12.39 -35.30 -4.01
C TYR A 411 -11.05 -35.75 -3.42
N ASN A 412 -9.95 -35.06 -3.73
CA ASN A 412 -8.63 -35.36 -3.20
C ASN A 412 -8.58 -35.07 -1.69
N SER A 413 -8.32 -36.11 -0.89
CA SER A 413 -8.16 -36.06 0.57
C SER A 413 -6.69 -36.08 1.03
N GLY A 414 -5.76 -36.34 0.12
CA GLY A 414 -4.32 -36.24 0.34
C GLY A 414 -3.75 -34.90 -0.12
N LEU A 415 -2.52 -34.61 0.30
CA LEU A 415 -1.78 -33.42 -0.11
C LEU A 415 -1.54 -33.42 -1.63
N LEU A 416 -1.74 -32.28 -2.29
CA LEU A 416 -1.43 -32.13 -3.71
C LEU A 416 0.08 -31.95 -3.92
N PHE A 417 0.61 -32.60 -4.95
CA PHE A 417 2.01 -32.43 -5.33
C PHE A 417 2.13 -31.25 -6.31
N PRO A 418 2.81 -30.15 -5.93
CA PRO A 418 2.93 -28.98 -6.80
C PRO A 418 3.88 -29.30 -7.97
N THR A 419 3.41 -29.09 -9.20
CA THR A 419 4.19 -29.31 -10.43
C THR A 419 4.71 -27.97 -10.93
N GLN A 420 6.03 -27.82 -11.08
CA GLN A 420 6.64 -26.63 -11.69
C GLN A 420 6.16 -26.50 -13.15
N LEU A 421 5.76 -25.30 -13.54
CA LEU A 421 5.44 -25.00 -14.94
C LEU A 421 6.74 -24.92 -15.76
N ARG A 422 6.66 -25.28 -17.04
CA ARG A 422 7.72 -24.94 -17.99
C ARG A 422 7.57 -23.47 -18.34
N THR A 423 8.35 -22.64 -17.65
CA THR A 423 8.57 -21.22 -17.92
C THR A 423 9.97 -20.99 -18.51
N CYS A 424 10.21 -19.84 -19.12
CA CYS A 424 11.53 -19.47 -19.64
C CYS A 424 12.59 -19.47 -18.52
N PRO A 425 13.61 -20.36 -18.54
CA PRO A 425 14.47 -20.62 -17.37
C PRO A 425 15.57 -19.57 -17.14
N GLN A 426 15.49 -18.40 -17.80
CA GLN A 426 16.46 -17.32 -17.68
C GLN A 426 16.00 -16.19 -16.76
N TRP A 427 14.68 -16.02 -16.62
CA TRP A 427 14.07 -14.85 -15.98
C TRP A 427 12.93 -15.28 -15.07
N THR A 428 12.58 -14.43 -14.09
CA THR A 428 11.47 -14.72 -13.18
C THR A 428 10.14 -14.52 -13.89
N ALA A 429 9.16 -15.35 -13.55
CA ALA A 429 7.80 -15.25 -14.06
C ALA A 429 6.91 -14.51 -13.04
N LEU A 430 6.31 -13.40 -13.47
CA LEU A 430 5.55 -12.45 -12.65
C LEU A 430 4.09 -12.35 -13.14
N ASP A 431 3.21 -11.88 -12.24
CA ASP A 431 1.76 -11.69 -12.47
C ASP A 431 1.09 -12.83 -13.27
N PRO A 432 1.17 -14.10 -12.82
CA PRO A 432 0.55 -15.22 -13.52
C PRO A 432 -0.97 -15.11 -13.51
N GLN A 433 -1.62 -15.24 -14.67
CA GLN A 433 -3.07 -15.21 -14.82
C GLN A 433 -3.56 -16.42 -15.64
N ILE A 434 -4.49 -17.20 -15.08
CA ILE A 434 -5.13 -18.31 -15.79
C ILE A 434 -6.15 -17.74 -16.79
N CYS A 435 -6.18 -18.23 -18.03
CA CYS A 435 -7.22 -17.83 -18.99
C CYS A 435 -8.63 -18.26 -18.49
N PRO A 436 -9.63 -17.34 -18.40
CA PRO A 436 -10.97 -17.66 -17.91
C PRO A 436 -11.73 -18.74 -18.70
N GLN A 437 -11.33 -18.98 -19.95
CA GLN A 437 -12.00 -19.88 -20.90
C GLN A 437 -11.32 -21.25 -20.98
N ASN A 438 -10.01 -21.30 -20.68
CA ASN A 438 -9.17 -22.47 -20.87
C ASN A 438 -8.10 -22.51 -19.77
N SER A 439 -8.33 -23.31 -18.73
CA SER A 439 -7.41 -23.37 -17.59
C SER A 439 -6.03 -23.92 -17.91
N ASP A 440 -5.83 -24.55 -19.07
CA ASP A 440 -4.52 -25.03 -19.51
C ASP A 440 -3.68 -23.98 -20.22
N MET A 441 -4.18 -22.73 -20.32
CA MET A 441 -3.42 -21.61 -20.85
C MET A 441 -3.17 -20.54 -19.78
N ILE A 442 -1.89 -20.30 -19.49
CA ILE A 442 -1.42 -19.37 -18.45
C ILE A 442 -0.65 -18.23 -19.11
N ALA A 443 -1.04 -16.99 -18.86
CA ALA A 443 -0.25 -15.81 -19.20
C ALA A 443 0.59 -15.38 -18.00
N TYR A 444 1.77 -14.82 -18.26
CA TYR A 444 2.67 -14.27 -17.24
C TYR A 444 3.65 -13.27 -17.87
N ILE A 445 4.29 -12.44 -17.06
CA ILE A 445 5.33 -11.50 -17.49
C ILE A 445 6.73 -12.06 -17.18
N SER A 446 7.69 -11.86 -18.09
CA SER A 446 9.11 -12.17 -17.87
C SER A 446 10.00 -11.31 -18.76
N ASP A 447 11.14 -10.83 -18.25
CA ASP A 447 12.04 -9.89 -18.95
C ASP A 447 11.28 -8.68 -19.55
N CYS A 448 10.39 -8.10 -18.75
CA CYS A 448 9.50 -6.98 -19.13
C CYS A 448 8.56 -7.23 -20.33
N ASP A 449 8.35 -8.49 -20.75
CA ASP A 449 7.46 -8.87 -21.85
C ASP A 449 6.40 -9.93 -21.45
N LEU A 450 5.30 -9.99 -22.20
CA LEU A 450 4.20 -10.92 -22.02
C LEU A 450 4.47 -12.28 -22.68
N PHE A 451 4.29 -13.35 -21.91
CA PHE A 451 4.40 -14.74 -22.32
C PHE A 451 3.08 -15.49 -22.08
N VAL A 452 2.83 -16.54 -22.86
CA VAL A 452 1.78 -17.53 -22.61
C VAL A 452 2.38 -18.93 -22.70
N THR A 453 2.01 -19.81 -21.75
CA THR A 453 2.39 -21.22 -21.74
C THR A 453 1.15 -22.11 -21.68
N HIS A 454 1.10 -23.15 -22.53
CA HIS A 454 0.03 -24.15 -22.55
C HIS A 454 0.47 -25.40 -21.81
N THR A 455 -0.14 -25.67 -20.65
CA THR A 455 0.42 -26.55 -19.62
C THR A 455 0.35 -28.05 -19.94
N LEU A 456 -0.53 -28.46 -20.86
CA LEU A 456 -0.65 -29.87 -21.28
C LEU A 456 0.39 -30.26 -22.34
N SER A 457 0.62 -29.39 -23.33
CA SER A 457 1.65 -29.61 -24.36
C SER A 457 3.05 -29.15 -23.91
N GLY A 458 3.12 -28.31 -22.87
CA GLY A 458 4.35 -27.65 -22.44
C GLY A 458 4.85 -26.61 -23.47
N HIS A 459 3.99 -26.15 -24.37
CA HIS A 459 4.34 -25.19 -25.41
C HIS A 459 4.26 -23.77 -24.87
N GLU A 460 5.40 -23.10 -24.81
CA GLU A 460 5.55 -21.71 -24.39
C GLU A 460 5.74 -20.76 -25.59
N LYS A 461 5.24 -19.54 -25.46
CA LYS A 461 5.35 -18.51 -26.47
C LYS A 461 5.44 -17.10 -25.85
N ARG A 462 6.57 -16.42 -26.09
CA ARG A 462 6.69 -14.96 -25.95
C ARG A 462 5.74 -14.30 -26.96
N LEU A 463 4.89 -13.39 -26.49
CA LEU A 463 3.89 -12.69 -27.31
C LEU A 463 4.34 -11.29 -27.71
N THR A 464 5.07 -10.59 -26.85
CA THR A 464 5.54 -9.21 -27.07
C THR A 464 7.08 -9.15 -27.07
N TYR A 465 7.63 -8.07 -27.64
CA TYR A 465 9.07 -7.94 -27.88
C TYR A 465 9.56 -6.51 -27.57
N THR A 466 9.30 -6.00 -26.37
CA THR A 466 9.82 -4.70 -25.90
C THR A 466 11.25 -4.76 -25.37
N SER A 467 11.65 -5.83 -24.68
CA SER A 467 13.04 -6.05 -24.27
C SER A 467 13.91 -6.50 -25.44
N SER A 468 15.01 -5.81 -25.72
CA SER A 468 16.01 -6.25 -26.71
C SER A 468 16.93 -7.37 -26.21
N GLY A 469 16.82 -7.76 -24.93
CA GLY A 469 17.67 -8.75 -24.28
C GLY A 469 19.12 -8.31 -24.13
N ARG A 470 19.38 -6.99 -24.05
CA ARG A 470 20.73 -6.40 -23.96
C ARG A 470 20.83 -5.48 -22.76
N HIS A 471 20.80 -6.06 -21.57
CA HIS A 471 20.70 -5.41 -20.25
C HIS A 471 21.55 -4.14 -20.09
N SER A 472 20.95 -3.02 -20.51
CA SER A 472 21.46 -1.66 -20.46
C SER A 472 20.21 -0.80 -20.25
N TYR A 473 19.92 -0.42 -19.00
CA TYR A 473 18.75 0.39 -18.62
C TYR A 473 18.61 1.74 -19.36
N PRO A 474 19.69 2.33 -19.92
CA PRO A 474 19.56 3.44 -20.88
C PRO A 474 18.89 3.08 -22.21
N ASP A 475 19.11 1.87 -22.72
CA ASP A 475 18.71 1.43 -24.07
C ASP A 475 17.37 0.66 -24.07
N ASP A 476 17.16 -0.25 -23.11
CA ASP A 476 15.91 -1.00 -22.92
C ASP A 476 14.98 -0.23 -21.94
N ALA A 477 14.16 0.68 -22.48
CA ALA A 477 13.23 1.54 -21.70
C ALA A 477 11.74 1.31 -22.01
N LEU A 478 11.41 0.21 -22.71
CA LEU A 478 10.04 -0.21 -23.04
C LEU A 478 9.69 -1.49 -22.28
N SER A 479 8.44 -1.59 -21.83
CA SER A 479 7.88 -2.83 -21.24
C SER A 479 6.45 -3.09 -21.72
N ALA A 480 6.05 -4.36 -21.69
CA ALA A 480 4.72 -4.82 -22.08
C ALA A 480 4.09 -5.66 -20.96
N GLY A 481 2.93 -5.23 -20.47
CA GLY A 481 2.22 -5.88 -19.36
C GLY A 481 2.74 -5.53 -17.97
N VAL A 482 3.76 -4.66 -17.86
CA VAL A 482 4.33 -4.15 -16.60
C VAL A 482 3.83 -2.72 -16.36
N PRO A 483 3.12 -2.41 -15.25
CA PRO A 483 2.79 -1.04 -14.89
C PRO A 483 4.04 -0.26 -14.43
N SER A 484 4.13 1.02 -14.77
CA SER A 484 5.22 1.91 -14.31
C SER A 484 5.27 2.08 -12.79
N TYR A 485 6.39 2.58 -12.25
CA TYR A 485 6.59 2.78 -10.80
C TYR A 485 5.39 3.43 -10.10
N VAL A 486 4.90 4.54 -10.66
CA VAL A 486 3.80 5.35 -10.09
C VAL A 486 2.48 4.57 -10.08
N MET A 487 2.23 3.70 -11.06
CA MET A 487 1.03 2.86 -11.08
C MET A 487 1.05 1.84 -9.93
N GLN A 488 2.23 1.28 -9.64
CA GLN A 488 2.40 0.28 -8.59
C GLN A 488 2.39 0.91 -7.18
N GLU A 489 3.13 1.99 -6.94
CA GLU A 489 3.22 2.62 -5.61
C GLU A 489 2.00 3.49 -5.29
N GLU A 490 1.65 4.43 -6.17
CA GLU A 490 0.70 5.53 -5.84
C GLU A 490 -0.74 5.29 -6.28
N PHE A 491 -0.99 4.25 -7.08
CA PHE A 491 -2.34 3.85 -7.51
C PHE A 491 -2.68 2.39 -7.19
N SER A 492 -1.77 1.64 -6.55
CA SER A 492 -1.94 0.21 -6.22
C SER A 492 -2.33 -0.69 -7.41
N ARG A 493 -1.94 -0.34 -8.64
CA ARG A 493 -2.13 -1.18 -9.83
C ARG A 493 -0.86 -1.95 -10.15
N TYR A 494 -0.90 -3.25 -9.87
CA TYR A 494 0.20 -4.18 -10.13
C TYR A 494 0.01 -5.02 -11.41
N GLN A 495 -1.19 -4.99 -11.99
CA GLN A 495 -1.57 -5.68 -13.22
C GLN A 495 -1.45 -4.75 -14.43
N GLY A 496 -0.78 -5.21 -15.48
CA GLY A 496 -0.64 -4.49 -16.76
C GLY A 496 -1.22 -5.22 -17.98
N PHE A 497 -1.85 -6.38 -17.79
CA PHE A 497 -2.53 -7.12 -18.86
C PHE A 497 -3.79 -7.85 -18.37
N TRP A 498 -4.75 -8.05 -19.28
CA TRP A 498 -6.12 -8.50 -18.99
C TRP A 498 -6.65 -9.47 -20.07
N TRP A 499 -6.88 -10.72 -19.71
CA TRP A 499 -7.55 -11.73 -20.55
C TRP A 499 -8.98 -11.31 -20.95
N GLN A 500 -9.36 -11.58 -22.20
CA GLN A 500 -10.76 -11.51 -22.63
C GLN A 500 -11.62 -12.59 -21.90
N PRO A 501 -12.76 -12.24 -21.30
CA PRO A 501 -13.48 -13.14 -20.39
C PRO A 501 -14.15 -14.33 -21.10
N HIS A 502 -14.68 -14.14 -22.31
CA HIS A 502 -15.12 -15.21 -23.21
C HIS A 502 -14.82 -14.86 -24.67
N SER A 503 -14.81 -15.85 -25.56
CA SER A 503 -14.53 -15.67 -26.99
C SER A 503 -15.14 -16.82 -27.81
N ASP A 504 -16.11 -16.50 -28.66
CA ASP A 504 -16.87 -17.51 -29.42
C ASP A 504 -16.27 -17.83 -30.80
N ASP A 505 -15.23 -17.10 -31.22
CA ASP A 505 -14.59 -17.26 -32.54
C ASP A 505 -13.30 -18.11 -32.52
N GLY A 506 -12.97 -18.71 -31.38
CA GLY A 506 -11.78 -19.55 -31.19
C GLY A 506 -10.46 -18.77 -31.12
N VAL A 507 -10.49 -17.44 -31.20
CA VAL A 507 -9.31 -16.58 -31.05
C VAL A 507 -9.18 -16.15 -29.59
N TYR A 508 -8.03 -16.38 -28.99
CA TYR A 508 -7.70 -15.90 -27.66
C TYR A 508 -7.16 -14.48 -27.72
N ARG A 509 -7.51 -13.65 -26.73
CA ARG A 509 -7.16 -12.22 -26.71
C ARG A 509 -6.73 -11.75 -25.33
N ILE A 510 -5.71 -10.90 -25.30
CA ILE A 510 -5.21 -10.20 -24.11
C ILE A 510 -5.05 -8.72 -24.46
N VAL A 511 -5.67 -7.83 -23.68
CA VAL A 511 -5.30 -6.40 -23.68
C VAL A 511 -4.08 -6.24 -22.79
N TYR A 512 -3.10 -5.46 -23.21
CA TYR A 512 -1.95 -5.12 -22.36
C TYR A 512 -1.57 -3.64 -22.49
N GLU A 513 -0.94 -3.14 -21.45
CA GLU A 513 -0.28 -1.83 -21.43
C GLU A 513 1.15 -1.97 -21.94
N GLU A 514 1.51 -1.20 -22.97
CA GLU A 514 2.89 -0.93 -23.35
C GLU A 514 3.31 0.38 -22.69
N VAL A 515 4.38 0.36 -21.90
CA VAL A 515 4.90 1.50 -21.14
C VAL A 515 6.24 1.94 -21.73
N ASP A 516 6.38 3.25 -21.97
CA ASP A 516 7.61 3.91 -22.42
C ASP A 516 8.16 4.81 -21.30
N GLU A 517 9.27 4.38 -20.69
CA GLU A 517 9.98 5.12 -19.64
C GLU A 517 11.22 5.87 -20.17
N THR A 518 11.39 6.01 -21.49
CA THR A 518 12.58 6.62 -22.11
C THR A 518 12.88 8.03 -21.56
N GLU A 519 11.83 8.84 -21.41
CA GLU A 519 11.89 10.22 -20.89
C GLU A 519 11.87 10.31 -19.36
N VAL A 520 11.73 9.18 -18.64
CA VAL A 520 11.71 9.15 -17.18
C VAL A 520 13.14 9.18 -16.65
N SER A 521 13.40 10.03 -15.65
CA SER A 521 14.74 10.22 -15.07
C SER A 521 15.27 8.93 -14.45
N LEU A 522 16.52 8.58 -14.78
CA LEU A 522 17.23 7.44 -14.21
C LEU A 522 17.92 7.82 -12.90
N TYR A 523 17.75 6.98 -11.89
CA TYR A 523 18.32 7.07 -10.55
C TYR A 523 19.22 5.88 -10.27
N THR A 524 20.26 6.09 -9.46
CA THR A 524 21.28 5.08 -9.16
C THR A 524 21.51 4.94 -7.66
N PHE A 525 21.52 3.70 -7.17
CA PHE A 525 21.66 3.33 -5.76
C PHE A 525 22.80 2.33 -5.58
N PRO A 526 23.44 2.21 -4.40
CA PRO A 526 24.37 1.10 -4.15
C PRO A 526 23.66 -0.25 -4.35
N SER A 527 24.19 -1.14 -5.18
CA SER A 527 23.57 -2.45 -5.37
C SER A 527 23.87 -3.37 -4.20
N SER A 528 22.83 -3.86 -3.52
CA SER A 528 22.95 -4.72 -2.33
C SER A 528 23.53 -6.12 -2.61
N THR A 529 23.71 -6.49 -3.88
CA THR A 529 24.24 -7.80 -4.29
C THR A 529 25.64 -7.72 -4.91
N ALA A 530 26.21 -6.52 -5.09
CA ALA A 530 27.42 -6.32 -5.89
C ALA A 530 28.68 -6.07 -5.05
N VAL A 531 29.57 -7.07 -5.01
CA VAL A 531 30.87 -7.05 -4.30
C VAL A 531 31.84 -5.94 -4.79
N HIS A 532 31.55 -5.30 -5.93
CA HIS A 532 32.45 -4.36 -6.61
C HIS A 532 31.78 -3.02 -6.99
N GLY A 533 31.03 -2.42 -6.05
CA GLY A 533 30.58 -1.03 -6.16
C GLY A 533 29.69 -0.72 -7.36
N ARG A 534 28.97 -1.71 -7.90
CA ARG A 534 27.98 -1.50 -8.96
C ARG A 534 26.76 -0.78 -8.37
N VAL A 535 26.08 -0.03 -9.23
CA VAL A 535 24.82 0.61 -8.89
C VAL A 535 23.62 -0.17 -9.42
N ASP A 536 22.54 -0.13 -8.64
CA ASP A 536 21.20 -0.51 -9.04
C ASP A 536 20.57 0.70 -9.75
N GLU A 537 20.16 0.54 -11.02
CA GLU A 537 19.53 1.62 -11.79
C GLU A 537 17.98 1.51 -11.73
N TYR A 538 17.29 2.65 -11.71
CA TYR A 538 15.83 2.73 -11.56
C TYR A 538 15.24 3.94 -12.26
N ARG A 539 14.09 3.81 -12.94
CA ARG A 539 13.35 4.94 -13.52
C ARG A 539 12.43 5.53 -12.45
N PHE A 540 12.56 6.82 -12.14
CA PHE A 540 11.76 7.50 -11.11
C PHE A 540 11.32 8.90 -11.59
N PRO A 541 10.01 9.10 -11.85
CA PRO A 541 9.49 10.41 -12.24
C PRO A 541 9.29 11.28 -11.00
N ARG A 542 10.21 12.21 -10.75
CA ARG A 542 10.03 13.22 -9.68
C ARG A 542 8.93 14.21 -10.03
N THR A 543 8.31 14.80 -9.02
CA THR A 543 7.36 15.92 -9.19
C THR A 543 7.91 17.01 -10.13
N GLY A 544 7.07 17.46 -11.06
CA GLY A 544 7.40 18.39 -12.12
C GLY A 544 8.20 17.83 -13.30
N SER A 545 8.58 16.54 -13.29
CA SER A 545 9.26 15.87 -14.41
C SER A 545 8.30 15.05 -15.29
N THR A 546 8.85 14.39 -16.31
CA THR A 546 8.14 13.52 -17.25
C THR A 546 7.73 12.19 -16.60
N ASN A 547 6.45 11.84 -16.73
CA ASN A 547 5.93 10.50 -16.44
C ASN A 547 6.23 9.53 -17.59
N ALA A 548 6.09 8.22 -17.29
CA ALA A 548 6.07 7.19 -18.32
C ALA A 548 4.86 7.35 -19.25
N LYS A 549 4.99 6.99 -20.53
CA LYS A 549 3.90 7.07 -21.52
C LYS A 549 3.25 5.70 -21.69
N SER A 550 1.97 5.58 -21.38
CA SER A 550 1.20 4.33 -21.56
C SER A 550 0.48 4.27 -22.92
N LYS A 551 0.44 3.09 -23.53
CA LYS A 551 -0.41 2.74 -24.68
C LYS A 551 -1.15 1.45 -24.37
N LEU A 552 -2.45 1.37 -24.68
CA LEU A 552 -3.16 0.08 -24.67
C LEU A 552 -3.08 -0.58 -26.03
N LYS A 553 -2.77 -1.89 -26.02
CA LYS A 553 -2.66 -2.75 -27.19
C LYS A 553 -3.42 -4.04 -26.95
N LEU A 554 -3.73 -4.75 -28.02
CA LEU A 554 -4.38 -6.06 -27.99
C LEU A 554 -3.48 -7.07 -28.69
N VAL A 555 -3.10 -8.16 -28.02
CA VAL A 555 -2.55 -9.33 -28.70
C VAL A 555 -3.64 -10.39 -28.85
N GLN A 556 -3.74 -10.95 -30.05
CA GLN A 556 -4.62 -12.06 -30.37
C GLN A 556 -3.81 -13.23 -30.95
N PHE A 557 -4.27 -14.46 -30.73
CA PHE A 557 -3.62 -15.68 -31.25
C PHE A 557 -4.60 -16.87 -31.20
N VAL A 558 -4.23 -17.99 -31.83
CA VAL A 558 -5.02 -19.25 -31.81
C VAL A 558 -4.23 -20.39 -31.17
N LEU A 559 -4.95 -21.37 -30.65
CA LEU A 559 -4.39 -22.68 -30.24
C LEU A 559 -4.70 -23.68 -31.36
N ASN A 560 -3.67 -24.17 -32.04
CA ASN A 560 -3.86 -25.07 -33.19
C ASN A 560 -4.13 -26.53 -32.78
N GLU A 561 -4.41 -27.40 -33.76
CA GLU A 561 -4.70 -28.84 -33.56
C GLU A 561 -3.60 -29.61 -32.81
N SER A 562 -2.35 -29.13 -32.82
CA SER A 562 -1.23 -29.73 -32.09
C SER A 562 -0.98 -29.10 -30.71
N LEU A 563 -1.95 -28.30 -30.22
CA LEU A 563 -1.93 -27.60 -28.94
C LEU A 563 -0.73 -26.66 -28.80
N GLN A 564 -0.41 -25.94 -29.89
CA GLN A 564 0.63 -24.92 -29.97
C GLN A 564 0.04 -23.53 -30.23
N ILE A 565 0.75 -22.50 -29.80
CA ILE A 565 0.31 -21.10 -29.87
C ILE A 565 0.78 -20.50 -31.20
N SER A 566 -0.15 -20.16 -32.07
CA SER A 566 0.10 -19.71 -33.45
C SER A 566 -0.74 -18.50 -33.86
N GLU A 567 -0.44 -17.94 -35.03
CA GLU A 567 -1.18 -16.80 -35.63
C GLU A 567 -1.26 -15.56 -34.72
N ILE A 568 -0.15 -15.29 -34.02
CA ILE A 568 -0.02 -14.16 -33.11
C ILE A 568 -0.04 -12.87 -33.91
N CYS A 569 -0.99 -12.01 -33.61
CA CYS A 569 -1.13 -10.68 -34.17
C CYS A 569 -1.26 -9.66 -33.02
N ILE A 570 -0.40 -8.64 -33.04
CA ILE A 570 -0.48 -7.47 -32.14
C ILE A 570 -1.23 -6.36 -32.88
N LYS A 571 -2.14 -5.72 -32.17
CA LYS A 571 -3.02 -4.66 -32.67
C LYS A 571 -2.91 -3.40 -31.82
N ASP A 572 -2.74 -2.28 -32.50
CA ASP A 572 -2.73 -0.93 -31.94
C ASP A 572 -4.11 -0.26 -32.07
N LEU A 573 -4.35 0.77 -31.27
CA LEU A 573 -5.42 1.73 -31.50
C LEU A 573 -5.05 2.66 -32.69
N PRO A 574 -6.00 3.08 -33.55
CA PRO A 574 -5.71 3.95 -34.69
C PRO A 574 -5.18 5.33 -34.28
N TYR A 575 -5.47 5.75 -33.04
CA TYR A 575 -4.96 6.95 -32.39
C TYR A 575 -4.57 6.61 -30.95
N SER A 576 -3.51 7.23 -30.42
CA SER A 576 -3.16 7.04 -29.01
C SER A 576 -4.22 7.67 -28.09
N LEU A 577 -4.40 7.10 -26.90
CA LEU A 577 -5.38 7.63 -25.94
C LEU A 577 -5.07 9.09 -25.54
N LEU A 578 -3.80 9.50 -25.53
CA LEU A 578 -3.39 10.90 -25.34
C LEU A 578 -3.80 11.83 -26.49
N ALA A 579 -3.90 11.33 -27.73
CA ALA A 579 -4.38 12.12 -28.87
C ALA A 579 -5.92 12.30 -28.85
N VAL A 580 -6.65 11.33 -28.28
CA VAL A 580 -8.11 11.39 -28.06
C VAL A 580 -8.45 12.21 -26.80
N PHE A 581 -7.68 12.02 -25.74
CA PHE A 581 -7.84 12.65 -24.42
C PHE A 581 -6.56 13.44 -24.08
N SER A 582 -6.44 14.66 -24.58
CA SER A 582 -5.24 15.52 -24.43
C SER A 582 -4.89 15.96 -23.00
N TRP A 583 -5.64 15.50 -22.01
CA TRP A 583 -5.47 15.73 -20.57
C TRP A 583 -5.04 14.46 -19.81
N LEU A 584 -5.06 13.29 -20.46
CA LEU A 584 -4.82 11.99 -19.85
C LEU A 584 -3.35 11.79 -19.53
N GLU A 585 -3.01 11.66 -18.24
CA GLU A 585 -1.64 11.37 -17.78
C GLU A 585 -1.53 9.91 -17.30
N TYR A 586 -2.57 9.38 -16.63
CA TYR A 586 -2.51 8.10 -15.93
C TYR A 586 -3.65 7.16 -16.34
N ILE A 587 -3.30 5.93 -16.73
CA ILE A 587 -4.25 4.81 -16.92
C ILE A 587 -4.33 4.05 -15.60
N VAL A 588 -5.30 4.39 -14.74
CA VAL A 588 -5.29 3.92 -13.34
C VAL A 588 -5.97 2.57 -13.14
N ARG A 589 -6.95 2.21 -13.98
CA ARG A 589 -7.59 0.87 -14.02
C ARG A 589 -8.03 0.53 -15.45
N VAL A 590 -8.02 -0.76 -15.80
CA VAL A 590 -8.48 -1.30 -17.08
C VAL A 590 -9.17 -2.65 -16.82
N GLY A 591 -10.10 -3.02 -17.70
CA GLY A 591 -10.65 -4.38 -17.73
C GLY A 591 -11.60 -4.57 -18.92
N TRP A 592 -12.30 -5.70 -18.96
CA TRP A 592 -13.29 -6.00 -19.99
C TRP A 592 -14.72 -5.84 -19.49
N THR A 593 -15.65 -5.52 -20.39
CA THR A 593 -17.09 -5.66 -20.13
C THR A 593 -17.50 -7.14 -20.05
N PRO A 594 -18.60 -7.50 -19.36
CA PRO A 594 -19.03 -8.89 -19.22
C PRO A 594 -19.38 -9.58 -20.56
N ASP A 595 -19.81 -8.79 -21.55
CA ASP A 595 -20.13 -9.19 -22.92
C ASP A 595 -18.89 -9.25 -23.85
N ALA A 596 -17.69 -9.01 -23.32
CA ALA A 596 -16.40 -9.02 -24.03
C ALA A 596 -16.25 -8.06 -25.25
N ASN A 597 -17.26 -7.23 -25.54
CA ASN A 597 -17.26 -6.33 -26.70
C ASN A 597 -16.44 -5.03 -26.49
N TYR A 598 -16.21 -4.64 -25.23
CA TYR A 598 -15.51 -3.40 -24.89
C TYR A 598 -14.42 -3.64 -23.82
N VAL A 599 -13.36 -2.85 -23.95
CA VAL A 599 -12.34 -2.66 -22.91
C VAL A 599 -12.71 -1.37 -22.17
N TRP A 600 -12.98 -1.45 -20.86
CA TRP A 600 -13.22 -0.26 -20.05
C TRP A 600 -11.90 0.25 -19.44
N VAL A 601 -11.79 1.57 -19.30
CA VAL A 601 -10.60 2.26 -18.80
C VAL A 601 -11.00 3.39 -17.85
N GLN A 602 -10.36 3.48 -16.69
CA GLN A 602 -10.33 4.68 -15.86
C GLN A 602 -9.09 5.50 -16.23
N GLY A 603 -9.31 6.65 -16.86
CA GLY A 603 -8.26 7.62 -17.19
C GLY A 603 -8.28 8.82 -16.25
N LEU A 604 -7.13 9.20 -15.72
CA LEU A 604 -6.97 10.27 -14.73
C LEU A 604 -6.00 11.35 -15.26
N ASP A 605 -6.33 12.63 -15.02
CA ASP A 605 -5.48 13.76 -15.41
C ASP A 605 -4.26 13.95 -14.51
N ARG A 606 -3.29 14.75 -14.94
CA ARG A 606 -2.04 14.97 -14.19
C ARG A 606 -2.26 15.59 -12.80
N LYS A 607 -3.21 16.53 -12.64
CA LYS A 607 -3.58 17.10 -11.33
C LYS A 607 -4.44 16.16 -10.48
N GLN A 608 -4.88 15.04 -11.06
CA GLN A 608 -5.71 14.03 -10.41
C GLN A 608 -7.03 14.60 -9.88
N GLN A 609 -7.58 15.58 -10.60
CA GLN A 609 -8.81 16.34 -10.32
C GLN A 609 -9.93 16.05 -11.34
N ARG A 610 -9.63 15.34 -12.44
CA ARG A 610 -10.60 14.75 -13.38
C ARG A 610 -10.28 13.27 -13.61
N LEU A 611 -11.30 12.42 -13.48
CA LEU A 611 -11.28 11.02 -13.91
C LEU A 611 -12.42 10.81 -14.92
N ASP A 612 -12.12 10.25 -16.09
CA ASP A 612 -13.14 9.73 -17.01
C ASP A 612 -13.11 8.20 -16.99
N LEU A 613 -14.28 7.58 -16.87
CA LEU A 613 -14.48 6.15 -17.15
C LEU A 613 -15.01 6.05 -18.58
N PHE A 614 -14.28 5.34 -19.46
CA PHE A 614 -14.61 5.22 -20.87
C PHE A 614 -14.46 3.78 -21.40
N LEU A 615 -15.19 3.50 -22.49
CA LEU A 615 -15.18 2.23 -23.21
C LEU A 615 -14.45 2.37 -24.54
N ILE A 616 -13.57 1.41 -24.82
CA ILE A 616 -12.90 1.20 -26.10
C ILE A 616 -13.55 -0.04 -26.75
N PRO A 617 -14.33 0.11 -27.84
CA PRO A 617 -14.92 -1.04 -28.53
C PRO A 617 -13.85 -1.92 -29.20
N LEU A 618 -14.08 -3.23 -29.28
CA LEU A 618 -13.08 -4.19 -29.76
C LEU A 618 -12.62 -3.96 -31.23
N ASP A 619 -13.46 -3.33 -32.05
CA ASP A 619 -13.16 -2.98 -33.45
C ASP A 619 -12.07 -1.90 -33.62
N ASN A 620 -11.75 -1.16 -32.54
CA ASN A 620 -10.71 -0.14 -32.52
C ASN A 620 -9.29 -0.74 -32.47
N PHE A 621 -9.14 -2.04 -32.16
CA PHE A 621 -7.83 -2.68 -32.19
C PHE A 621 -7.53 -3.20 -33.59
N CYS A 622 -6.66 -2.47 -34.30
CA CYS A 622 -6.32 -2.67 -35.71
C CYS A 622 -4.83 -3.04 -35.90
N GLU A 623 -4.49 -3.66 -37.03
CA GLU A 623 -3.12 -4.12 -37.28
C GLU A 623 -2.17 -2.93 -37.58
N SER A 624 -1.00 -2.94 -36.95
CA SER A 624 0.00 -1.87 -37.04
C SER A 624 0.62 -1.80 -38.44
N TYR A 625 0.26 -0.76 -39.22
CA TYR A 625 0.83 -0.54 -40.55
C TYR A 625 2.32 -0.14 -40.49
N SER A 626 3.21 -1.13 -40.58
CA SER A 626 4.62 -0.87 -40.85
C SER A 626 4.81 -0.40 -42.30
N SER A 627 5.64 0.61 -42.51
CA SER A 627 5.81 1.31 -43.79
C SER A 627 6.71 0.56 -44.79
N GLN A 628 6.65 -0.77 -44.81
CA GLN A 628 7.44 -1.65 -45.69
C GLN A 628 6.55 -2.66 -46.44
N VAL A 629 5.49 -2.19 -47.10
CA VAL A 629 4.78 -2.96 -48.13
C VAL A 629 5.16 -2.42 -49.51
N SER A 630 5.84 -3.24 -50.29
CA SER A 630 6.22 -2.93 -51.68
C SER A 630 5.00 -2.68 -52.58
N THR A 631 5.23 -2.00 -53.70
CA THR A 631 4.21 -1.59 -54.69
C THR A 631 3.23 -2.71 -55.07
N PRO A 632 1.93 -2.41 -55.23
CA PRO A 632 0.92 -3.42 -55.51
C PRO A 632 0.98 -3.96 -56.94
N THR A 633 1.36 -5.22 -57.08
CA THR A 633 1.14 -6.05 -58.28
C THR A 633 0.57 -7.40 -57.87
N ASP A 634 -0.76 -7.49 -57.72
CA ASP A 634 -1.60 -8.34 -58.58
C ASP A 634 -3.02 -8.57 -58.01
N SER A 635 -3.90 -8.97 -58.92
CA SER A 635 -5.26 -9.54 -58.79
C SER A 635 -6.33 -8.78 -57.99
N ILE A 636 -7.49 -8.63 -58.66
CA ILE A 636 -8.71 -8.05 -58.08
C ILE A 636 -9.33 -9.06 -57.10
N GLY A 637 -9.12 -8.83 -55.81
CA GLY A 637 -9.82 -9.47 -54.70
C GLY A 637 -10.14 -8.41 -53.65
N ASP A 638 -11.09 -8.68 -52.74
CA ASP A 638 -11.55 -7.67 -51.79
C ASP A 638 -10.39 -7.17 -50.89
N HIS A 639 -10.22 -5.85 -50.83
CA HIS A 639 -9.20 -5.12 -50.09
C HIS A 639 -9.82 -4.11 -49.12
N SER A 640 -11.11 -4.24 -48.79
CA SER A 640 -11.82 -3.42 -47.78
C SER A 640 -11.13 -3.39 -46.41
N TRP A 641 -10.39 -4.44 -46.06
CA TRP A 641 -9.55 -4.49 -44.84
C TRP A 641 -8.26 -3.66 -44.92
N ARG A 642 -7.83 -3.23 -46.12
CA ARG A 642 -6.56 -2.52 -46.35
C ARG A 642 -6.64 -0.99 -46.22
N SER A 643 -7.76 -0.43 -45.75
CA SER A 643 -7.95 1.02 -45.67
C SER A 643 -8.71 1.45 -44.42
N LEU A 644 -8.04 2.19 -43.52
CA LEU A 644 -8.67 2.91 -42.41
C LEU A 644 -9.74 3.90 -42.90
N TYR A 645 -9.61 4.42 -44.12
CA TYR A 645 -10.59 5.33 -44.74
C TYR A 645 -11.88 4.65 -45.22
N SER A 646 -12.00 3.31 -45.09
CA SER A 646 -13.15 2.53 -45.56
C SER A 646 -13.87 1.74 -44.44
N ARG A 647 -13.49 1.94 -43.17
CA ARG A 647 -14.17 1.32 -42.01
C ARG A 647 -14.88 2.39 -41.18
N THR A 648 -16.17 2.19 -40.95
CA THR A 648 -16.89 2.82 -39.83
C THR A 648 -16.43 2.16 -38.54
N ILE A 649 -15.45 2.76 -37.86
CA ILE A 649 -14.99 2.35 -36.53
C ILE A 649 -15.96 2.92 -35.49
N THR A 650 -16.35 2.10 -34.51
CA THR A 650 -17.22 2.53 -33.41
C THR A 650 -16.49 3.55 -32.53
N PRO A 651 -17.04 4.75 -32.24
CA PRO A 651 -16.31 5.75 -31.46
C PRO A 651 -16.14 5.30 -29.99
N LEU A 652 -15.04 5.74 -29.37
CA LEU A 652 -14.83 5.58 -27.92
C LEU A 652 -15.91 6.32 -27.14
N GLN A 653 -16.41 5.71 -26.06
CA GLN A 653 -17.56 6.18 -25.31
C GLN A 653 -17.13 6.60 -23.90
N VAL A 654 -17.18 7.88 -23.55
CA VAL A 654 -17.07 8.29 -22.14
C VAL A 654 -18.41 8.01 -21.46
N ILE A 655 -18.42 7.17 -20.42
CA ILE A 655 -19.66 6.77 -19.72
C ILE A 655 -19.81 7.46 -18.36
N TYR A 656 -18.73 7.91 -17.75
CA TYR A 656 -18.73 8.75 -16.54
C TYR A 656 -17.57 9.76 -16.57
N THR A 657 -17.77 10.93 -15.96
CA THR A 657 -16.71 11.89 -15.63
C THR A 657 -16.88 12.31 -14.18
N GLU A 658 -15.86 12.06 -13.35
CA GLU A 658 -15.72 12.62 -12.02
C GLU A 658 -14.84 13.88 -12.08
N LYS A 659 -15.18 14.90 -11.29
CA LYS A 659 -14.32 16.05 -11.04
C LYS A 659 -14.30 16.35 -9.54
N SER A 660 -13.12 16.65 -9.02
CA SER A 660 -12.91 17.03 -7.62
C SER A 660 -12.22 18.37 -7.55
N GLU A 661 -12.69 19.25 -6.67
CA GLU A 661 -12.00 20.52 -6.41
C GLU A 661 -10.61 20.31 -5.78
N SER A 662 -10.33 19.14 -5.18
CA SER A 662 -9.10 18.83 -4.43
C SER A 662 -8.21 17.82 -5.16
N TRP A 663 -8.60 16.54 -5.12
CA TRP A 663 -8.07 15.41 -5.89
C TRP A 663 -9.08 14.24 -5.85
N ILE A 664 -8.86 13.18 -6.63
CA ILE A 664 -9.72 11.99 -6.74
C ILE A 664 -9.02 10.79 -6.10
N ASN A 665 -9.67 10.14 -5.14
CA ASN A 665 -9.16 8.92 -4.51
C ASN A 665 -9.62 7.68 -5.31
N VAL A 666 -8.78 7.23 -6.24
CA VAL A 666 -8.99 6.07 -7.12
C VAL A 666 -9.42 4.82 -6.33
N HIS A 667 -10.32 4.02 -6.91
CA HIS A 667 -10.92 2.86 -6.26
C HIS A 667 -11.31 1.75 -7.23
N ASP A 668 -11.42 0.54 -6.71
CA ASP A 668 -11.68 -0.68 -7.50
C ASP A 668 -13.18 -0.93 -7.74
N MET A 669 -14.05 -0.04 -7.26
CA MET A 669 -15.51 -0.24 -7.23
C MET A 669 -16.22 0.14 -8.54
N LEU A 670 -16.03 -0.68 -9.57
CA LEU A 670 -16.86 -0.73 -10.77
C LEU A 670 -17.47 -2.12 -10.91
N TYR A 671 -18.80 -2.21 -11.05
CA TYR A 671 -19.47 -3.45 -11.41
C TYR A 671 -20.43 -3.20 -12.57
N ILE A 672 -20.10 -3.71 -13.76
CA ILE A 672 -20.97 -3.59 -14.94
C ILE A 672 -22.07 -4.66 -14.86
N LEU A 673 -23.33 -4.21 -14.85
CA LEU A 673 -24.50 -5.05 -14.66
C LEU A 673 -24.98 -5.62 -15.99
N GLU A 674 -25.14 -4.75 -16.98
CA GLU A 674 -25.76 -5.01 -18.27
C GLU A 674 -25.18 -4.04 -19.33
N VAL A 675 -24.94 -4.55 -20.53
CA VAL A 675 -24.50 -3.80 -21.71
C VAL A 675 -25.52 -4.09 -22.82
N SER A 676 -25.96 -3.05 -23.52
CA SER A 676 -26.82 -3.15 -24.70
C SER A 676 -26.35 -2.16 -25.77
N ASP A 677 -26.80 -2.36 -27.02
CA ASP A 677 -26.41 -1.55 -28.18
C ASP A 677 -26.53 -0.03 -27.98
N THR A 678 -27.36 0.43 -27.04
CA THR A 678 -27.64 1.86 -26.80
C THR A 678 -27.36 2.33 -25.38
N SER A 679 -26.95 1.44 -24.46
CA SER A 679 -26.70 1.81 -23.05
C SER A 679 -25.83 0.82 -22.28
N VAL A 680 -25.15 1.31 -21.23
CA VAL A 680 -24.52 0.47 -20.21
C VAL A 680 -25.05 0.85 -18.83
N THR A 681 -25.39 -0.16 -18.02
CA THR A 681 -25.83 0.02 -16.63
C THR A 681 -24.84 -0.64 -15.67
N TYR A 682 -24.44 0.09 -14.63
CA TYR A 682 -23.33 -0.29 -13.76
C TYR A 682 -23.44 0.32 -12.36
N VAL A 683 -22.85 -0.36 -11.38
CA VAL A 683 -22.59 0.20 -10.05
C VAL A 683 -21.23 0.89 -10.10
N TRP A 684 -21.19 2.15 -9.66
CA TRP A 684 -20.00 3.00 -9.54
C TRP A 684 -19.92 3.58 -8.13
N ALA A 685 -18.81 4.21 -7.79
CA ALA A 685 -18.68 4.99 -6.57
C ALA A 685 -18.05 6.35 -6.85
N SER A 686 -18.35 7.35 -6.02
CA SER A 686 -17.87 8.72 -6.20
C SER A 686 -17.73 9.44 -4.86
N GLU A 687 -16.76 10.33 -4.74
CA GLU A 687 -16.56 11.22 -3.58
C GLU A 687 -17.29 12.58 -3.73
N GLU A 688 -18.18 12.74 -4.73
CA GLU A 688 -18.81 14.03 -5.10
C GLU A 688 -19.60 14.74 -3.98
N THR A 689 -20.11 14.01 -2.99
CA THR A 689 -20.80 14.60 -1.82
C THR A 689 -19.85 14.97 -0.68
N GLY A 690 -18.53 14.81 -0.89
CA GLY A 690 -17.51 14.89 0.15
C GLY A 690 -17.26 13.56 0.88
N PHE A 691 -18.00 12.48 0.57
CA PHE A 691 -17.75 11.13 1.07
C PHE A 691 -17.99 10.10 -0.05
N ARG A 692 -17.25 8.99 -0.05
CA ARG A 692 -17.42 7.95 -1.07
C ARG A 692 -18.74 7.21 -0.88
N HIS A 693 -19.63 7.31 -1.86
CA HIS A 693 -20.91 6.60 -1.90
C HIS A 693 -21.06 5.78 -3.17
N LEU A 694 -21.94 4.77 -3.12
CA LEU A 694 -22.30 3.92 -4.25
C LEU A 694 -23.46 4.53 -5.05
N TYR A 695 -23.40 4.38 -6.37
CA TYR A 695 -24.40 4.86 -7.32
C TYR A 695 -24.71 3.77 -8.34
N LEU A 696 -25.99 3.59 -8.67
CA LEU A 696 -26.44 2.87 -9.84
C LEU A 696 -26.55 3.87 -10.99
N VAL A 697 -25.73 3.68 -12.03
CA VAL A 697 -25.62 4.60 -13.18
C VAL A 697 -26.02 3.85 -14.45
N THR A 698 -26.83 4.49 -15.28
CA THR A 698 -27.11 4.07 -16.66
C THR A 698 -26.67 5.17 -17.60
N SER A 699 -25.77 4.86 -18.53
CA SER A 699 -25.24 5.81 -19.52
C SER A 699 -25.56 5.35 -20.93
N SER A 700 -25.95 6.28 -21.81
CA SER A 700 -26.24 6.00 -23.22
C SER A 700 -24.95 5.83 -24.01
N LEU A 701 -24.93 4.83 -24.89
CA LEU A 701 -23.87 4.59 -25.86
C LEU A 701 -24.27 5.16 -27.23
N VAL A 702 -23.30 5.75 -27.93
CA VAL A 702 -23.47 6.34 -29.25
C VAL A 702 -23.09 5.32 -30.33
N LEU A 703 -24.11 4.72 -30.95
CA LEU A 703 -23.92 3.91 -32.15
C LEU A 703 -23.37 4.76 -33.30
N ALA A 704 -22.40 4.21 -34.04
CA ALA A 704 -21.89 4.86 -35.24
C ALA A 704 -23.01 5.07 -36.28
N ASN A 705 -23.09 6.28 -36.84
CA ASN A 705 -24.11 6.60 -37.84
C ASN A 705 -23.92 5.77 -39.13
N ALA A 706 -24.73 4.71 -39.29
CA ALA A 706 -24.76 3.88 -40.51
C ALA A 706 -25.26 4.65 -41.76
N ASN A 707 -25.77 5.86 -41.60
CA ASN A 707 -26.33 6.67 -42.68
C ASN A 707 -25.25 7.54 -43.35
N GLY A 708 -24.64 7.01 -44.40
CA GLY A 708 -23.92 7.80 -45.42
C GLY A 708 -24.84 8.69 -46.27
N GLN A 709 -25.86 9.32 -45.67
CA GLN A 709 -26.71 10.29 -46.33
C GLN A 709 -26.07 11.68 -46.21
N SER A 710 -25.37 12.08 -47.27
CA SER A 710 -25.05 13.49 -47.50
C SER A 710 -26.35 14.27 -47.68
N ASP A 711 -26.65 15.16 -46.73
CA ASP A 711 -27.83 16.00 -46.79
C ASP A 711 -27.69 16.98 -47.96
N ALA A 712 -28.51 16.79 -49.00
CA ALA A 712 -28.34 17.43 -50.31
C ALA A 712 -28.87 18.88 -50.31
N GLY A 713 -28.35 19.70 -49.40
CA GLY A 713 -28.98 20.95 -48.95
C GLY A 713 -28.43 22.27 -49.54
N THR A 714 -27.12 22.45 -49.70
CA THR A 714 -26.54 23.69 -50.28
C THR A 714 -25.10 23.53 -50.79
N PRO A 715 -24.73 24.11 -51.95
CA PRO A 715 -23.35 24.16 -52.42
C PRO A 715 -22.61 25.43 -51.92
N SER A 716 -21.86 25.33 -50.82
CA SER A 716 -21.09 26.46 -50.28
C SER A 716 -19.63 26.10 -49.95
N ALA A 717 -18.71 26.50 -50.85
CA ALA A 717 -17.24 26.61 -50.71
C ALA A 717 -16.43 25.37 -50.22
N PRO A 718 -15.36 24.96 -50.93
CA PRO A 718 -14.48 23.88 -50.47
C PRO A 718 -13.54 24.35 -49.35
N GLN A 719 -14.03 24.37 -48.12
CA GLN A 719 -13.14 24.35 -46.95
C GLN A 719 -12.51 22.96 -46.82
N GLN A 720 -11.23 22.91 -46.40
CA GLN A 720 -10.52 21.67 -46.10
C GLN A 720 -11.00 21.12 -44.75
N GLN A 721 -12.21 20.57 -44.74
CA GLN A 721 -12.70 19.78 -43.61
C GLN A 721 -11.92 18.45 -43.56
N GLN A 722 -10.94 18.37 -42.66
CA GLN A 722 -10.46 17.07 -42.19
C GLN A 722 -11.65 16.33 -41.54
N PRO A 723 -11.86 15.03 -41.79
CA PRO A 723 -12.90 14.29 -41.10
C PRO A 723 -12.62 14.30 -39.59
N SER A 724 -13.61 14.68 -38.78
CA SER A 724 -13.54 14.55 -37.33
C SER A 724 -13.73 13.09 -36.93
N PHE A 725 -12.69 12.27 -37.15
CA PHE A 725 -12.67 10.83 -36.85
C PHE A 725 -12.95 10.51 -35.36
N VAL A 726 -12.75 11.49 -34.49
CA VAL A 726 -13.19 11.47 -33.09
C VAL A 726 -14.55 12.17 -33.00
N GLU A 727 -15.62 11.41 -32.75
CA GLU A 727 -16.93 12.00 -32.47
C GLU A 727 -16.91 12.67 -31.08
N GLN A 728 -16.76 14.00 -31.05
CA GLN A 728 -16.68 14.77 -29.80
C GLN A 728 -17.90 14.56 -28.89
N SER A 729 -19.07 14.25 -29.47
CA SER A 729 -20.32 13.96 -28.76
C SER A 729 -20.41 12.55 -28.17
N ALA A 730 -19.44 11.65 -28.45
CA ALA A 730 -19.24 10.39 -27.73
C ALA A 730 -18.18 10.51 -26.60
N LEU A 731 -17.31 11.52 -26.66
CA LEU A 731 -16.35 11.86 -25.60
C LEU A 731 -16.94 12.68 -24.44
N GLN A 732 -18.25 12.63 -24.22
CA GLN A 732 -18.94 13.28 -23.11
C GLN A 732 -20.00 12.32 -22.53
N PRO A 733 -20.07 12.15 -21.19
CA PRO A 733 -20.94 11.16 -20.56
C PRO A 733 -22.42 11.51 -20.69
N ARG A 734 -23.16 10.66 -21.39
CA ARG A 734 -24.62 10.77 -21.58
C ARG A 734 -25.37 9.94 -20.53
N ILE A 735 -25.26 10.36 -19.26
CA ILE A 735 -25.95 9.68 -18.14
C ILE A 735 -27.47 9.81 -18.32
N ILE A 736 -28.16 8.69 -18.50
CA ILE A 736 -29.62 8.58 -18.57
C ILE A 736 -30.21 8.60 -17.16
N ASN A 737 -29.58 7.91 -16.22
CA ASN A 737 -30.02 7.80 -14.83
C ASN A 737 -28.82 7.67 -13.88
N LYS A 738 -28.93 8.27 -12.69
CA LYS A 738 -27.96 8.14 -11.59
C LYS A 738 -28.72 8.09 -10.26
N VAL A 739 -28.83 6.91 -9.68
CA VAL A 739 -29.50 6.67 -8.40
C VAL A 739 -28.44 6.48 -7.31
N ALA A 740 -28.45 7.33 -6.29
CA ALA A 740 -27.61 7.12 -5.11
C ALA A 740 -28.09 5.86 -4.36
N LEU A 741 -27.20 4.87 -4.22
CA LEU A 741 -27.45 3.66 -3.43
C LEU A 741 -27.07 3.86 -1.97
N THR A 742 -26.15 4.79 -1.68
CA THR A 742 -25.77 5.17 -0.31
C THR A 742 -25.63 6.69 -0.18
N SER A 743 -25.82 7.22 1.03
CA SER A 743 -25.65 8.65 1.32
C SER A 743 -25.43 8.93 2.81
N GLY A 744 -24.76 10.03 3.15
CA GLY A 744 -24.56 10.55 4.50
C GLY A 744 -23.12 11.01 4.77
N GLU A 745 -22.83 11.44 6.01
CA GLU A 745 -21.50 11.89 6.45
C GLU A 745 -20.58 10.72 6.85
N TRP A 746 -20.45 9.74 5.95
CA TRP A 746 -19.68 8.51 6.14
C TRP A 746 -19.28 7.93 4.78
N GLU A 747 -18.19 7.17 4.70
CA GLU A 747 -17.70 6.60 3.43
C GLU A 747 -17.89 5.07 3.33
N VAL A 748 -18.18 4.62 2.11
CA VAL A 748 -17.93 3.26 1.62
C VAL A 748 -16.42 3.12 1.38
N LEU A 749 -15.83 1.99 1.78
CA LEU A 749 -14.41 1.73 1.58
C LEU A 749 -14.09 1.57 0.09
N ALA A 750 -12.88 1.92 -0.33
CA ALA A 750 -12.48 2.01 -1.76
C ALA A 750 -12.35 0.67 -2.53
N ARG A 751 -12.81 -0.47 -1.96
CA ARG A 751 -12.64 -1.81 -2.51
C ARG A 751 -13.71 -2.78 -2.02
N ASN A 752 -13.86 -3.87 -2.76
CA ASN A 752 -14.74 -5.02 -2.50
C ASN A 752 -16.23 -4.62 -2.38
N ILE A 753 -16.93 -4.70 -3.52
CA ILE A 753 -18.41 -4.78 -3.57
C ILE A 753 -18.79 -6.15 -4.12
N TRP A 754 -19.82 -6.77 -3.54
CA TRP A 754 -20.34 -8.06 -3.99
C TRP A 754 -21.80 -7.89 -4.38
N LEU A 755 -22.19 -8.50 -5.52
CA LEU A 755 -23.50 -8.31 -6.13
C LEU A 755 -24.23 -9.64 -6.26
N ASP A 756 -25.28 -9.78 -5.48
CA ASP A 756 -26.30 -10.80 -5.65
C ASP A 756 -27.25 -10.35 -6.76
N LYS A 757 -26.93 -10.77 -8.00
CA LYS A 757 -27.74 -10.49 -9.19
C LYS A 757 -29.18 -11.01 -9.07
N PRO A 758 -29.45 -12.25 -8.62
CA PRO A 758 -30.81 -12.77 -8.49
C PRO A 758 -31.71 -11.93 -7.58
N ASN A 759 -31.21 -11.50 -6.41
CA ASN A 759 -32.00 -10.74 -5.44
C ASN A 759 -31.82 -9.21 -5.55
N GLN A 760 -31.00 -8.73 -6.50
CA GLN A 760 -30.75 -7.31 -6.76
C GLN A 760 -30.21 -6.56 -5.52
N LEU A 761 -29.22 -7.16 -4.85
CA LEU A 761 -28.58 -6.65 -3.64
C LEU A 761 -27.09 -6.36 -3.87
N VAL A 762 -26.61 -5.23 -3.34
CA VAL A 762 -25.19 -4.89 -3.25
C VAL A 762 -24.75 -4.99 -1.78
N TYR A 763 -23.79 -5.86 -1.52
CA TYR A 763 -23.07 -5.95 -0.25
C TYR A 763 -21.78 -5.11 -0.33
N PHE A 764 -21.47 -4.36 0.71
CA PHE A 764 -20.31 -3.46 0.74
C PHE A 764 -19.79 -3.24 2.16
N VAL A 765 -18.51 -2.89 2.30
CA VAL A 765 -17.92 -2.49 3.59
C VAL A 765 -17.87 -0.97 3.71
N GLY A 766 -18.28 -0.41 4.84
CA GLY A 766 -18.31 1.04 5.07
C GLY A 766 -18.09 1.44 6.53
N LEU A 767 -18.15 2.75 6.77
CA LEU A 767 -17.88 3.40 8.07
C LEU A 767 -19.09 4.15 8.65
N ARG A 768 -20.32 3.76 8.26
CA ARG A 768 -21.57 4.46 8.59
C ARG A 768 -21.81 4.61 10.09
N ASP A 769 -21.64 3.53 10.84
CA ASP A 769 -21.97 3.49 12.26
C ASP A 769 -20.84 4.10 13.15
N THR A 770 -19.58 4.10 12.66
CA THR A 770 -18.45 4.87 13.23
C THR A 770 -17.22 4.84 12.29
N PRO A 771 -16.41 5.92 12.18
CA PRO A 771 -15.15 5.90 11.43
C PRO A 771 -14.08 4.95 11.99
N LEU A 772 -14.29 4.39 13.19
CA LEU A 772 -13.35 3.49 13.86
C LEU A 772 -13.57 2.00 13.53
N GLU A 773 -14.72 1.63 12.95
CA GLU A 773 -15.14 0.23 12.77
C GLU A 773 -15.62 -0.03 11.35
N LYS A 774 -14.99 -1.02 10.69
CA LYS A 774 -15.31 -1.42 9.32
C LYS A 774 -16.43 -2.44 9.39
N HIS A 775 -17.59 -2.11 8.84
CA HIS A 775 -18.80 -2.92 8.94
C HIS A 775 -19.33 -3.36 7.59
N LEU A 776 -19.89 -4.57 7.54
CA LEU A 776 -20.63 -5.06 6.40
C LEU A 776 -22.05 -4.48 6.38
N TYR A 777 -22.42 -3.90 5.25
CA TYR A 777 -23.75 -3.42 4.95
C TYR A 777 -24.29 -4.07 3.67
N VAL A 778 -25.60 -3.93 3.47
CA VAL A 778 -26.29 -4.34 2.26
C VAL A 778 -27.39 -3.34 1.90
N VAL A 779 -27.57 -3.12 0.60
CA VAL A 779 -28.61 -2.26 0.03
C VAL A 779 -29.22 -2.92 -1.21
N SER A 780 -30.49 -2.62 -1.52
CA SER A 780 -31.14 -3.09 -2.74
C SER A 780 -31.00 -2.08 -3.87
N LEU A 781 -30.66 -2.55 -5.07
CA LEU A 781 -30.64 -1.73 -6.30
C LEU A 781 -32.02 -1.12 -6.61
N GLN A 782 -33.10 -1.82 -6.24
CA GLN A 782 -34.48 -1.39 -6.48
C GLN A 782 -35.03 -0.47 -5.38
N ARG A 783 -34.46 -0.53 -4.16
CA ARG A 783 -34.96 0.17 -2.96
C ARG A 783 -33.78 0.68 -2.10
N PRO A 784 -33.05 1.70 -2.58
CA PRO A 784 -31.79 2.13 -1.97
C PRO A 784 -31.92 2.79 -0.59
N GLU A 785 -33.11 3.31 -0.25
CA GLU A 785 -33.40 3.98 1.03
C GLU A 785 -33.07 3.14 2.28
N HIS A 786 -33.07 1.80 2.15
CA HIS A 786 -32.97 0.86 3.26
C HIS A 786 -31.60 0.16 3.27
N ILE A 787 -30.59 0.81 3.86
CA ILE A 787 -29.26 0.23 4.09
C ILE A 787 -29.26 -0.55 5.42
N ARG A 788 -29.09 -1.87 5.36
CA ARG A 788 -29.06 -2.74 6.55
C ARG A 788 -27.62 -3.05 6.97
N LEU A 789 -27.33 -2.94 8.27
CA LEU A 789 -26.10 -3.44 8.90
C LEU A 789 -26.20 -4.98 9.09
N LEU A 790 -25.12 -5.70 8.74
CA LEU A 790 -25.04 -7.16 8.82
C LEU A 790 -23.99 -7.68 9.83
N THR A 791 -23.27 -6.78 10.51
CA THR A 791 -22.21 -7.11 11.48
C THR A 791 -22.49 -6.48 12.85
N GLU A 792 -21.80 -6.96 13.89
CA GLU A 792 -22.05 -6.56 15.29
C GLU A 792 -21.17 -5.33 15.64
N PRO A 793 -21.76 -4.20 16.09
CA PRO A 793 -20.99 -3.04 16.57
C PRO A 793 -20.03 -3.37 17.71
N GLY A 794 -18.95 -2.61 17.84
CA GLY A 794 -17.87 -2.87 18.79
C GLY A 794 -16.75 -3.77 18.25
N TYR A 795 -16.79 -4.12 16.96
CA TYR A 795 -15.78 -4.88 16.23
C TYR A 795 -15.57 -4.31 14.83
N SER A 796 -14.34 -4.40 14.34
CA SER A 796 -13.97 -4.01 12.97
C SER A 796 -13.69 -5.26 12.13
N TYR A 797 -14.27 -5.30 10.92
CA TYR A 797 -14.37 -6.50 10.08
C TYR A 797 -13.56 -6.39 8.78
N LEU A 798 -13.04 -7.53 8.34
CA LEU A 798 -12.76 -7.85 6.94
C LEU A 798 -13.76 -8.92 6.50
N VAL A 799 -14.17 -8.86 5.24
CA VAL A 799 -15.23 -9.69 4.66
C VAL A 799 -14.77 -10.16 3.30
N GLU A 800 -15.00 -11.43 2.98
CA GLU A 800 -14.89 -11.97 1.62
C GLU A 800 -16.06 -12.93 1.36
N PHE A 801 -16.72 -12.82 0.22
CA PHE A 801 -17.85 -13.68 -0.21
C PHE A 801 -17.43 -14.72 -1.25
N ASP A 802 -18.30 -15.71 -1.50
CA ASP A 802 -18.32 -16.46 -2.75
C ASP A 802 -19.01 -15.67 -3.89
N ASP A 803 -18.89 -16.14 -5.14
CA ASP A 803 -19.42 -15.42 -6.31
C ASP A 803 -20.95 -15.32 -6.32
N GLU A 804 -21.63 -16.26 -5.66
CA GLU A 804 -23.09 -16.34 -5.52
C GLU A 804 -23.63 -15.50 -4.35
N CYS A 805 -22.76 -14.92 -3.53
CA CYS A 805 -23.08 -14.25 -2.26
C CYS A 805 -23.83 -15.16 -1.23
N SER A 806 -23.68 -16.48 -1.34
CA SER A 806 -24.29 -17.51 -0.48
C SER A 806 -23.49 -17.81 0.79
N LEU A 807 -22.18 -17.53 0.76
CA LEU A 807 -21.21 -17.76 1.82
C LEU A 807 -20.34 -16.51 1.99
N MET A 808 -19.96 -16.23 3.24
CA MET A 808 -18.93 -15.24 3.53
C MET A 808 -18.00 -15.68 4.66
N LEU A 809 -16.72 -15.35 4.51
CA LEU A 809 -15.79 -15.29 5.62
C LEU A 809 -15.90 -13.93 6.31
N LEU A 810 -16.04 -13.94 7.63
CA LEU A 810 -15.86 -12.78 8.49
C LEU A 810 -14.58 -12.95 9.32
N VAL A 811 -13.60 -12.10 9.08
CA VAL A 811 -12.46 -11.89 10.00
C VAL A 811 -12.78 -10.64 10.83
N TYR A 812 -12.73 -10.73 12.16
CA TYR A 812 -13.10 -9.61 13.03
C TYR A 812 -12.22 -9.53 14.27
N CYS A 813 -11.94 -8.31 14.70
CA CYS A 813 -11.19 -8.02 15.92
C CYS A 813 -11.70 -6.71 16.55
N ASN A 814 -11.25 -6.45 17.78
CA ASN A 814 -11.29 -5.11 18.36
C ASN A 814 -10.06 -4.94 19.25
N ILE A 815 -9.86 -3.77 19.85
CA ILE A 815 -8.66 -3.52 20.68
C ILE A 815 -8.56 -4.50 21.86
N GLN A 816 -9.69 -5.02 22.36
CA GLN A 816 -9.79 -5.93 23.50
C GLN A 816 -9.96 -7.41 23.10
N ARG A 817 -9.80 -7.76 21.81
CA ARG A 817 -9.99 -9.13 21.31
C ARG A 817 -9.11 -9.46 20.11
N LEU A 818 -8.38 -10.57 20.21
CA LEU A 818 -7.57 -11.11 19.12
C LEU A 818 -8.44 -11.42 17.88
N PRO A 819 -7.87 -11.34 16.65
CA PRO A 819 -8.58 -11.68 15.43
C PRO A 819 -9.28 -13.04 15.49
N SER A 820 -10.53 -13.07 15.04
CA SER A 820 -11.40 -14.23 15.02
C SER A 820 -11.96 -14.40 13.60
N CYS A 821 -11.99 -15.64 13.09
CA CYS A 821 -12.31 -15.95 11.70
C CYS A 821 -13.45 -16.98 11.65
N LYS A 822 -14.59 -16.61 11.07
CA LYS A 822 -15.79 -17.47 10.98
C LYS A 822 -16.43 -17.43 9.60
N VAL A 823 -16.85 -18.59 9.09
CA VAL A 823 -17.65 -18.70 7.87
C VAL A 823 -19.12 -18.66 8.24
N MET A 824 -19.87 -17.82 7.54
CA MET A 824 -21.31 -17.66 7.65
C MET A 824 -21.98 -18.01 6.32
N ARG A 825 -23.17 -18.60 6.36
CA ARG A 825 -24.06 -18.73 5.21
C ARG A 825 -25.03 -17.56 5.18
N VAL A 826 -25.34 -17.06 4.00
CA VAL A 826 -26.23 -15.93 3.75
C VAL A 826 -27.39 -16.42 2.88
N ASN A 827 -28.62 -16.27 3.36
CA ASN A 827 -29.84 -16.69 2.67
C ASN A 827 -30.80 -15.50 2.54
N GLN A 828 -31.42 -15.29 1.37
CA GLN A 828 -32.52 -14.35 1.18
C GLN A 828 -33.87 -15.05 1.39
N THR A 829 -34.71 -14.53 2.29
CA THR A 829 -36.08 -15.04 2.53
C THR A 829 -37.19 -14.16 1.95
N CYS A 830 -36.90 -12.91 1.59
CA CYS A 830 -37.83 -12.04 0.89
C CYS A 830 -37.69 -12.19 -0.63
N GLN A 831 -38.71 -12.78 -1.26
CA GLN A 831 -38.82 -12.94 -2.73
C GLN A 831 -38.72 -11.63 -3.55
N ASN A 832 -38.80 -10.47 -2.90
CA ASN A 832 -38.70 -9.15 -3.53
C ASN A 832 -37.34 -8.45 -3.34
N GLY A 833 -36.27 -9.20 -3.05
CA GLY A 833 -34.92 -8.64 -2.87
C GLY A 833 -34.81 -7.69 -1.66
N GLY A 834 -35.67 -7.84 -0.66
CA GLY A 834 -35.71 -6.94 0.50
C GLY A 834 -34.54 -7.19 1.45
N VAL A 835 -33.81 -6.14 1.83
CA VAL A 835 -32.67 -6.24 2.77
C VAL A 835 -33.06 -6.87 4.12
N ASN A 836 -34.31 -6.72 4.56
CA ASN A 836 -34.80 -7.29 5.83
C ASN A 836 -34.98 -8.82 5.78
N GLY A 837 -35.09 -9.42 4.59
CA GLY A 837 -35.21 -10.88 4.43
C GLY A 837 -33.89 -11.63 4.51
N ILE A 838 -32.75 -10.92 4.54
CA ILE A 838 -31.43 -11.53 4.62
C ILE A 838 -31.24 -12.16 6.00
N GLN A 839 -30.93 -13.46 6.02
CA GLN A 839 -30.59 -14.25 7.20
C GLN A 839 -29.14 -14.70 7.10
N ILE A 840 -28.45 -14.73 8.25
CA ILE A 840 -27.03 -15.08 8.34
C ILE A 840 -26.88 -16.15 9.42
N SER A 841 -26.38 -17.33 9.06
CA SER A 841 -26.17 -18.46 9.98
C SER A 841 -24.70 -18.87 10.06
N LEU A 842 -24.24 -19.36 11.22
CA LEU A 842 -22.85 -19.76 11.42
C LEU A 842 -22.60 -21.15 10.82
N MET A 843 -21.71 -21.24 9.82
CA MET A 843 -21.24 -22.54 9.30
C MET A 843 -20.10 -23.09 10.17
N GLY A 844 -19.19 -22.23 10.63
CA GLY A 844 -18.18 -22.60 11.62
C GLY A 844 -17.03 -21.62 11.76
N TYR A 845 -16.24 -21.80 12.83
CA TYR A 845 -15.05 -21.00 13.10
C TYR A 845 -13.80 -21.64 12.49
N LEU A 846 -13.09 -20.89 11.64
CA LEU A 846 -11.71 -21.18 11.25
C LEU A 846 -10.76 -20.90 12.40
N HIS A 847 -11.00 -19.83 13.16
CA HIS A 847 -10.19 -19.44 14.32
C HIS A 847 -11.05 -18.65 15.32
N GLU A 848 -10.93 -18.92 16.62
CA GLU A 848 -11.55 -18.11 17.68
C GLU A 848 -10.48 -17.39 18.49
N GLY A 849 -10.35 -16.08 18.27
CA GLY A 849 -9.43 -15.23 19.01
C GLY A 849 -9.90 -15.02 20.44
N GLY A 850 -8.97 -15.21 21.38
CA GLY A 850 -9.16 -14.94 22.81
C GLY A 850 -9.11 -13.44 23.14
N LYS A 851 -9.11 -13.13 24.45
CA LYS A 851 -8.79 -11.80 24.95
C LYS A 851 -7.26 -11.69 25.13
N PRO A 852 -6.60 -10.62 24.67
CA PRO A 852 -5.24 -10.31 25.08
C PRO A 852 -5.20 -9.86 26.56
N GLU A 853 -4.02 -9.81 27.15
CA GLU A 853 -3.82 -9.22 28.47
C GLU A 853 -4.14 -7.71 28.45
N PRO A 854 -4.73 -7.12 29.52
CA PRO A 854 -5.18 -5.73 29.52
C PRO A 854 -4.11 -4.70 29.16
N GLN A 855 -2.85 -4.97 29.47
CA GLN A 855 -1.70 -4.12 29.14
C GLN A 855 -1.45 -3.99 27.62
N TYR A 856 -1.91 -4.94 26.81
CA TYR A 856 -1.86 -4.85 25.34
C TYR A 856 -3.15 -4.25 24.73
N CYS A 857 -4.03 -3.67 25.54
CA CYS A 857 -5.25 -2.97 25.12
C CYS A 857 -5.08 -1.44 25.28
N PRO A 858 -4.60 -0.70 24.26
CA PRO A 858 -4.62 0.76 24.29
C PRO A 858 -6.05 1.32 24.43
N GLN A 859 -6.16 2.62 24.75
CA GLN A 859 -7.43 3.30 24.94
C GLN A 859 -7.65 4.34 23.84
N ILE A 860 -8.86 4.39 23.26
CA ILE A 860 -9.24 5.42 22.27
C ILE A 860 -9.87 6.62 22.97
N PHE A 861 -9.42 7.81 22.59
CA PHE A 861 -9.95 9.10 22.99
C PHE A 861 -10.39 9.91 21.76
N ARG A 862 -11.20 10.94 21.99
CA ARG A 862 -11.79 11.79 20.94
C ARG A 862 -11.67 13.30 21.26
N PRO A 863 -10.45 13.84 21.42
CA PRO A 863 -10.27 15.25 21.73
C PRO A 863 -10.88 16.13 20.62
N GLN A 864 -11.55 17.21 21.04
CA GLN A 864 -12.09 18.22 20.15
C GLN A 864 -11.10 19.40 20.08
N LEU A 865 -10.57 19.66 18.90
CA LEU A 865 -9.59 20.72 18.66
C LEU A 865 -10.22 22.12 18.82
N PRO A 866 -9.42 23.18 19.02
CA PRO A 866 -9.90 24.57 19.05
C PRO A 866 -10.64 25.02 17.78
N SER A 867 -10.48 24.33 16.65
CA SER A 867 -11.27 24.55 15.41
C SER A 867 -12.70 24.01 15.48
N GLY A 868 -13.05 23.24 16.53
CA GLY A 868 -14.28 22.48 16.65
C GLY A 868 -14.21 21.08 16.03
N ASP A 869 -13.17 20.75 15.26
CA ASP A 869 -12.96 19.42 14.67
C ASP A 869 -12.69 18.37 15.75
N ILE A 870 -13.35 17.20 15.65
CA ILE A 870 -13.02 16.04 16.48
C ILE A 870 -11.95 15.20 15.78
N VAL A 871 -10.82 15.00 16.44
CA VAL A 871 -9.79 14.02 16.03
C VAL A 871 -9.83 12.79 16.94
N TYR A 872 -9.24 11.69 16.49
CA TYR A 872 -9.17 10.46 17.27
C TYR A 872 -7.74 10.21 17.72
N ALA A 873 -7.59 9.82 18.98
CA ALA A 873 -6.31 9.52 19.60
C ALA A 873 -6.32 8.11 20.20
N MET A 874 -5.14 7.50 20.29
CA MET A 874 -4.91 6.20 20.91
C MET A 874 -3.75 6.28 21.89
N VAL A 875 -3.99 5.93 23.15
CA VAL A 875 -3.00 5.96 24.22
C VAL A 875 -2.67 4.53 24.66
N TYR A 876 -1.40 4.16 24.56
CA TYR A 876 -0.83 2.98 25.21
C TYR A 876 -0.31 3.42 26.57
N LYS A 877 -0.96 2.91 27.61
CA LYS A 877 -0.68 3.25 28.99
C LYS A 877 0.60 2.53 29.47
N PRO A 878 1.48 3.17 30.26
CA PRO A 878 2.64 2.50 30.87
C PRO A 878 2.22 1.22 31.60
N HIS A 879 3.00 0.14 31.45
CA HIS A 879 2.70 -1.13 32.12
C HIS A 879 2.89 -1.05 33.64
N ASN A 880 3.83 -0.23 34.10
CA ASN A 880 4.08 0.14 35.51
C ASN A 880 3.31 1.42 35.90
N PHE A 881 2.04 1.54 35.50
CA PHE A 881 1.25 2.73 35.84
C PHE A 881 0.89 2.79 37.32
N GLU A 882 1.15 3.95 37.91
CA GLU A 882 0.80 4.33 39.27
C GLU A 882 0.05 5.66 39.26
N MET A 883 -0.84 5.84 40.25
CA MET A 883 -1.74 7.00 40.31
C MET A 883 -1.05 8.17 41.01
N GLY A 884 -0.95 9.30 40.30
CA GLY A 884 -0.21 10.48 40.78
C GLY A 884 1.14 10.69 40.09
N VAL A 885 1.60 9.72 39.29
CA VAL A 885 2.88 9.78 38.56
C VAL A 885 2.69 10.29 37.13
N LYS A 886 3.58 11.18 36.66
CA LYS A 886 3.64 11.68 35.27
C LYS A 886 4.75 10.98 34.49
N TYR A 887 4.43 10.47 33.30
CA TYR A 887 5.31 9.57 32.52
C TYR A 887 5.86 10.23 31.24
N PRO A 888 7.14 9.99 30.89
CA PRO A 888 7.73 10.47 29.64
C PRO A 888 6.94 9.92 28.45
N THR A 889 6.67 10.77 27.47
CA THR A 889 5.64 10.55 26.46
C THR A 889 6.23 10.48 25.06
N VAL A 890 5.91 9.42 24.30
CA VAL A 890 6.30 9.25 22.90
C VAL A 890 5.07 9.44 22.01
N LEU A 891 5.05 10.54 21.26
CA LEU A 891 4.10 10.77 20.18
C LEU A 891 4.56 10.01 18.92
N ASN A 892 3.96 8.86 18.66
CA ASN A 892 4.14 8.14 17.39
C ASN A 892 3.19 8.71 16.34
N VAL A 893 3.74 9.48 15.41
CA VAL A 893 3.00 10.18 14.36
C VAL A 893 3.12 9.46 13.00
N TYR A 894 2.03 9.44 12.24
CA TYR A 894 2.10 9.32 10.79
C TYR A 894 1.54 10.59 10.13
N GLY A 895 0.29 10.96 10.44
CA GLY A 895 -0.32 12.26 10.11
C GLY A 895 -0.60 12.55 8.62
N GLY A 896 0.04 11.84 7.69
CA GLY A 896 -0.16 11.98 6.26
C GLY A 896 -1.47 11.40 5.72
N PRO A 897 -1.76 11.64 4.43
CA PRO A 897 -2.93 11.11 3.73
C PRO A 897 -2.91 9.59 3.60
N GLU A 898 -4.01 9.02 3.09
CA GLU A 898 -4.20 7.58 2.81
C GLU A 898 -4.18 6.63 4.04
N VAL A 899 -3.73 7.09 5.21
CA VAL A 899 -3.59 6.31 6.44
C VAL A 899 -4.61 6.71 7.51
N GLN A 900 -4.98 5.75 8.35
CA GLN A 900 -5.69 5.92 9.61
C GLN A 900 -5.07 4.97 10.64
N THR A 901 -4.51 5.53 11.71
CA THR A 901 -3.83 4.78 12.78
C THR A 901 -4.81 4.33 13.87
N VAL A 902 -5.76 5.21 14.18
CA VAL A 902 -6.71 5.12 15.28
C VAL A 902 -8.04 4.55 14.76
N ASN A 903 -8.22 3.26 15.00
CA ASN A 903 -9.43 2.49 14.71
C ASN A 903 -9.49 1.29 15.67
N ASN A 904 -10.69 0.76 15.89
CA ASN A 904 -10.94 -0.31 16.85
C ASN A 904 -10.56 -1.68 16.28
N THR A 905 -9.25 -1.91 16.13
CA THR A 905 -8.63 -3.16 15.70
C THR A 905 -7.56 -3.59 16.70
N PHE A 906 -7.29 -4.89 16.81
CA PHE A 906 -6.19 -5.37 17.65
C PHE A 906 -4.84 -4.94 17.07
N LYS A 907 -3.96 -4.35 17.90
CA LYS A 907 -2.76 -3.65 17.44
C LYS A 907 -1.50 -4.53 17.40
N GLY A 908 -1.35 -5.44 18.37
CA GLY A 908 -0.49 -6.63 18.30
C GLY A 908 0.92 -6.42 17.70
N LYS A 909 1.32 -7.31 16.78
CA LYS A 909 2.63 -7.25 16.10
C LYS A 909 2.79 -6.01 15.21
N HIS A 910 1.71 -5.50 14.63
CA HIS A 910 1.76 -4.30 13.76
C HIS A 910 2.19 -3.05 14.52
N GLN A 911 1.86 -2.96 15.81
CA GLN A 911 2.30 -1.89 16.72
C GLN A 911 3.22 -2.39 17.83
N LEU A 912 4.04 -3.41 17.52
CA LEU A 912 5.06 -3.99 18.43
C LEU A 912 5.87 -2.92 19.17
N ARG A 913 6.29 -1.86 18.47
CA ARG A 913 7.13 -0.79 19.04
C ARG A 913 6.40 0.04 20.08
N MET A 914 5.09 0.23 19.92
CA MET A 914 4.25 0.95 20.87
C MET A 914 4.07 0.13 22.16
N HIS A 915 3.79 -1.17 22.02
CA HIS A 915 3.73 -2.09 23.17
C HIS A 915 5.09 -2.26 23.86
N MET A 916 6.20 -2.22 23.10
CA MET A 916 7.56 -2.27 23.66
C MET A 916 7.88 -1.02 24.49
N LEU A 917 7.55 0.17 23.99
CA LEU A 917 7.74 1.44 24.70
C LEU A 917 6.85 1.52 25.96
N ALA A 918 5.57 1.16 25.86
CA ALA A 918 4.66 1.08 27.00
C ALA A 918 5.13 0.09 28.08
N ALA A 919 5.74 -1.03 27.66
CA ALA A 919 6.36 -2.00 28.55
C ALA A 919 7.70 -1.53 29.16
N GLN A 920 8.25 -0.39 28.72
CA GLN A 920 9.44 0.26 29.30
C GLN A 920 9.11 1.58 30.03
N GLY A 921 7.83 1.83 30.32
CA GLY A 921 7.38 2.97 31.14
C GLY A 921 7.01 4.23 30.39
N TYR A 922 7.09 4.26 29.06
CA TYR A 922 6.66 5.41 28.27
C TYR A 922 5.14 5.44 28.11
N CYS A 923 4.53 6.62 28.22
CA CYS A 923 3.19 6.84 27.69
C CYS A 923 3.30 6.97 26.17
N VAL A 924 2.58 6.18 25.38
CA VAL A 924 2.72 6.21 23.91
C VAL A 924 1.41 6.64 23.27
N ILE A 925 1.46 7.66 22.41
CA ILE A 925 0.27 8.31 21.86
C ILE A 925 0.33 8.31 20.34
N CYS A 926 -0.78 7.98 19.69
CA CYS A 926 -0.98 8.11 18.25
C CYS A 926 -2.24 8.98 18.01
N ILE A 927 -2.17 10.00 17.16
CA ILE A 927 -3.32 10.86 16.84
C ILE A 927 -3.49 10.89 15.31
N ASP A 928 -4.73 10.73 14.83
CA ASP A 928 -5.09 10.94 13.43
C ASP A 928 -5.61 12.39 13.26
N SER A 929 -4.68 13.28 12.90
CA SER A 929 -4.90 14.70 12.61
C SER A 929 -5.60 14.94 11.26
N ARG A 930 -6.06 16.17 11.00
CA ARG A 930 -6.60 16.56 9.68
C ARG A 930 -5.56 16.32 8.59
N GLY A 931 -6.02 15.75 7.47
CA GLY A 931 -5.16 15.07 6.49
C GLY A 931 -5.35 13.55 6.46
N SER A 932 -5.69 12.90 7.59
CA SER A 932 -5.87 11.43 7.64
C SER A 932 -7.07 10.95 6.79
N ARG A 933 -7.03 9.67 6.41
CA ARG A 933 -8.12 8.98 5.68
C ARG A 933 -9.36 8.74 6.57
N HIS A 934 -10.41 8.17 5.97
CA HIS A 934 -11.56 7.60 6.67
C HIS A 934 -12.44 8.61 7.44
N ARG A 935 -12.44 9.87 6.98
CA ARG A 935 -13.15 11.01 7.57
C ARG A 935 -13.83 11.91 6.52
N GLY A 936 -13.92 11.45 5.27
CA GLY A 936 -14.43 12.25 4.16
C GLY A 936 -13.47 13.30 3.64
N LYS A 937 -13.73 13.77 2.41
CA LYS A 937 -12.82 14.60 1.62
C LYS A 937 -12.50 15.93 2.26
N ARG A 938 -13.47 16.56 2.93
CA ARG A 938 -13.27 17.82 3.66
C ARG A 938 -12.25 17.68 4.79
N PHE A 939 -12.18 16.53 5.46
CA PHE A 939 -11.18 16.30 6.52
C PHE A 939 -9.80 16.00 5.92
N GLU A 940 -9.76 15.15 4.90
CA GLU A 940 -8.55 14.77 4.15
C GLU A 940 -7.88 15.98 3.46
N SER A 941 -8.66 16.88 2.86
CA SER A 941 -8.14 17.96 1.99
C SER A 941 -7.53 19.16 2.72
N HIS A 942 -7.46 19.17 4.06
CA HIS A 942 -6.85 20.29 4.79
C HIS A 942 -5.37 20.50 4.43
N ILE A 943 -4.62 19.41 4.23
CA ILE A 943 -3.19 19.43 3.87
C ILE A 943 -2.93 19.87 2.42
N ARG A 944 -3.97 20.12 1.60
CA ARG A 944 -3.81 20.51 0.19
C ARG A 944 -2.91 21.73 0.06
N GLY A 945 -1.84 21.57 -0.71
CA GLY A 945 -0.80 22.57 -0.93
C GLY A 945 0.03 22.94 0.30
N ARG A 946 -0.19 22.29 1.45
CA ARG A 946 0.26 22.74 2.78
C ARG A 946 0.67 21.59 3.70
N MET A 947 1.21 20.50 3.14
CA MET A 947 1.79 19.40 3.91
C MET A 947 2.84 19.93 4.91
N GLY A 948 2.81 19.43 6.14
CA GLY A 948 3.68 19.84 7.25
C GLY A 948 3.29 21.15 7.94
N GLN A 949 2.11 21.72 7.67
CA GLN A 949 1.63 22.99 8.25
C GLN A 949 0.32 22.87 9.04
N VAL A 950 -0.44 21.79 8.84
CA VAL A 950 -1.77 21.56 9.46
C VAL A 950 -1.67 20.53 10.58
N GLU A 951 -0.84 19.52 10.34
CA GLU A 951 -0.82 18.28 11.10
C GLU A 951 -0.26 18.50 12.51
N LEU A 952 0.85 19.23 12.64
CA LEU A 952 1.51 19.43 13.93
C LEU A 952 0.71 20.29 14.93
N PRO A 953 0.03 21.39 14.53
CA PRO A 953 -0.96 22.06 15.39
C PRO A 953 -2.01 21.10 15.97
N ASP A 954 -2.63 20.25 15.12
CA ASP A 954 -3.63 19.26 15.57
C ASP A 954 -3.04 18.26 16.57
N GLN A 955 -1.81 17.79 16.32
CA GLN A 955 -1.12 16.83 17.19
C GLN A 955 -0.81 17.47 18.56
N VAL A 956 -0.31 18.72 18.59
CA VAL A 956 0.06 19.45 19.82
C VAL A 956 -1.18 19.82 20.65
N ASP A 957 -2.25 20.30 20.02
CA ASP A 957 -3.47 20.66 20.75
C ASP A 957 -4.21 19.41 21.27
N ALA A 958 -4.28 18.33 20.48
CA ALA A 958 -4.81 17.06 20.98
C ALA A 958 -3.95 16.47 22.11
N LEU A 959 -2.62 16.60 22.06
CA LEU A 959 -1.72 16.16 23.12
C LEU A 959 -1.95 16.92 24.44
N ARG A 960 -2.13 18.26 24.38
CA ARG A 960 -2.50 19.09 25.54
C ARG A 960 -3.83 18.66 26.15
N ILE A 961 -4.87 18.52 25.31
CA ILE A 961 -6.20 18.09 25.75
C ILE A 961 -6.14 16.71 26.42
N LEU A 962 -5.29 15.81 25.94
CA LEU A 962 -5.07 14.51 26.57
C LEU A 962 -4.31 14.63 27.90
N ALA A 963 -3.31 15.50 28.01
CA ALA A 963 -2.60 15.74 29.26
C ALA A 963 -3.55 16.25 30.35
N ASP A 964 -4.35 17.26 30.04
CA ASP A 964 -5.37 17.83 30.95
C ASP A 964 -6.43 16.79 31.36
N GLN A 965 -6.82 15.90 30.45
CA GLN A 965 -7.83 14.86 30.71
C GLN A 965 -7.31 13.63 31.47
N LEU A 966 -6.00 13.38 31.45
CA LEU A 966 -5.40 12.14 31.94
C LEU A 966 -4.49 12.34 33.17
N GLY A 967 -3.87 13.51 33.32
CA GLY A 967 -3.00 13.86 34.46
C GLY A 967 -1.65 13.14 34.53
N TYR A 968 -1.46 12.03 33.81
CA TYR A 968 -0.24 11.21 33.83
C TYR A 968 0.70 11.40 32.62
N ILE A 969 0.43 12.37 31.74
CA ILE A 969 1.30 12.72 30.61
C ILE A 969 2.29 13.79 31.05
N ASP A 970 3.58 13.49 30.95
CA ASP A 970 4.65 14.47 31.15
C ASP A 970 4.84 15.30 29.87
N MET A 971 4.42 16.57 29.92
CA MET A 971 4.55 17.52 28.81
C MET A 971 5.95 18.12 28.66
N GLU A 972 6.84 17.96 29.66
CA GLU A 972 8.24 18.38 29.58
C GLU A 972 9.16 17.24 29.10
N ARG A 973 8.68 16.00 29.03
CA ARG A 973 9.42 14.87 28.44
C ARG A 973 8.68 14.23 27.27
N VAL A 974 8.37 15.04 26.25
CA VAL A 974 7.74 14.58 25.00
C VAL A 974 8.78 14.35 23.89
N ALA A 975 8.78 13.13 23.34
CA ALA A 975 9.47 12.76 22.10
C ALA A 975 8.49 12.63 20.93
N ILE A 976 8.89 13.00 19.72
CA ILE A 976 8.15 12.72 18.48
C ILE A 976 8.87 11.65 17.64
N HIS A 977 8.11 10.68 17.13
CA HIS A 977 8.64 9.52 16.42
C HIS A 977 7.77 9.15 15.23
N GLY A 978 8.37 8.81 14.09
CA GLY A 978 7.63 8.27 12.96
C GLY A 978 8.53 7.75 11.84
N TRP A 979 7.89 7.14 10.84
CA TRP A 979 8.54 6.61 9.63
C TRP A 979 7.86 7.18 8.37
N SER A 980 8.59 7.35 7.27
CA SER A 980 8.08 7.94 6.02
C SER A 980 7.53 9.36 6.27
N TYR A 981 6.27 9.64 5.95
CA TYR A 981 5.58 10.89 6.31
C TYR A 981 5.63 11.19 7.82
N GLY A 982 5.57 10.16 8.68
CA GLY A 982 5.76 10.32 10.12
C GLY A 982 7.18 10.77 10.49
N GLY A 983 8.19 10.37 9.71
CA GLY A 983 9.56 10.84 9.85
C GLY A 983 9.69 12.31 9.44
N TYR A 984 9.03 12.69 8.34
CA TYR A 984 8.90 14.09 7.92
C TYR A 984 8.25 14.97 9.00
N LEU A 985 7.10 14.55 9.56
CA LEU A 985 6.46 15.27 10.67
C LEU A 985 7.28 15.27 11.95
N SER A 986 8.11 14.25 12.20
CA SER A 986 9.05 14.25 13.33
C SER A 986 10.12 15.34 13.19
N LEU A 987 10.66 15.54 11.98
CA LEU A 987 11.59 16.65 11.70
C LEU A 987 10.89 18.01 11.81
N MET A 988 9.72 18.15 11.20
CA MET A 988 8.94 19.39 11.22
C MET A 988 8.49 19.74 12.65
N GLY A 989 8.16 18.74 13.48
CA GLY A 989 7.82 18.93 14.88
C GLY A 989 8.98 19.51 15.69
N LEU A 990 10.19 18.98 15.52
CA LEU A 990 11.38 19.48 16.23
C LEU A 990 11.70 20.95 15.91
N VAL A 991 11.46 21.41 14.68
CA VAL A 991 11.78 22.79 14.25
C VAL A 991 10.64 23.79 14.41
N GLN A 992 9.37 23.34 14.41
CA GLN A 992 8.20 24.22 14.60
C GLN A 992 7.75 24.30 16.07
N PHE A 993 7.95 23.23 16.85
CA PHE A 993 7.54 23.14 18.26
C PHE A 993 8.69 22.62 19.18
N PRO A 994 9.92 23.18 19.11
CA PRO A 994 11.07 22.73 19.89
C PRO A 994 10.89 22.83 21.42
N GLN A 995 9.91 23.62 21.88
CA GLN A 995 9.50 23.73 23.28
C GLN A 995 8.66 22.54 23.76
N ILE A 996 7.91 21.89 22.86
CA ILE A 996 7.12 20.68 23.17
C ILE A 996 8.00 19.45 22.93
N PHE A 997 8.51 19.28 21.71
CA PHE A 997 9.27 18.10 21.33
C PHE A 997 10.73 18.26 21.71
N LYS A 998 11.12 17.64 22.83
CA LYS A 998 12.51 17.66 23.31
C LYS A 998 13.41 16.83 22.38
N VAL A 999 12.89 15.73 21.84
CA VAL A 999 13.58 14.81 20.92
C VAL A 999 12.73 14.45 19.71
N ALA A 1000 13.37 14.24 18.56
CA ALA A 1000 12.75 13.65 17.37
C ALA A 1000 13.53 12.45 16.82
N ILE A 1001 12.79 11.38 16.49
CA ILE A 1001 13.32 10.19 15.81
C ILE A 1001 12.63 10.07 14.44
N ALA A 1002 13.37 10.39 13.37
CA ALA A 1002 12.85 10.46 12.01
C ALA A 1002 13.36 9.29 11.15
N GLY A 1003 12.49 8.32 10.89
CA GLY A 1003 12.76 7.18 10.02
C GLY A 1003 12.34 7.43 8.57
N ALA A 1004 13.21 7.12 7.61
CA ALA A 1004 13.03 7.32 6.17
C ALA A 1004 12.28 8.63 5.80
N PRO A 1005 12.72 9.81 6.27
CA PRO A 1005 11.94 11.04 6.15
C PRO A 1005 12.04 11.66 4.76
N VAL A 1006 10.90 12.11 4.22
CA VAL A 1006 10.89 13.12 3.15
C VAL A 1006 11.42 14.43 3.73
N THR A 1007 12.38 15.06 3.04
CA THR A 1007 13.05 16.30 3.50
C THR A 1007 12.80 17.52 2.60
N ASP A 1008 12.48 17.28 1.32
CA ASP A 1008 12.03 18.30 0.36
C ASP A 1008 11.16 17.59 -0.67
N TRP A 1009 9.93 18.06 -0.86
CA TRP A 1009 8.96 17.44 -1.77
C TRP A 1009 9.42 17.40 -3.23
N LYS A 1010 10.39 18.24 -3.66
CA LYS A 1010 10.96 18.25 -5.03
C LYS A 1010 11.86 17.04 -5.35
N TYR A 1011 12.08 16.16 -4.38
CA TYR A 1011 12.81 14.90 -4.55
C TYR A 1011 11.92 13.66 -4.62
N TYR A 1012 10.65 13.78 -4.21
CA TYR A 1012 9.64 12.70 -4.25
C TYR A 1012 8.90 12.68 -5.61
N ASP A 1013 8.01 11.71 -5.82
CA ASP A 1013 7.47 11.36 -7.14
C ASP A 1013 6.34 12.31 -7.64
N THR A 1014 5.89 12.12 -8.88
CA THR A 1014 4.77 12.84 -9.51
C THR A 1014 3.39 12.48 -8.94
N GLY A 1015 3.11 11.18 -8.79
CA GLY A 1015 1.79 10.64 -8.44
C GLY A 1015 1.33 10.99 -7.04
N TYR A 1016 2.22 10.92 -6.05
CA TYR A 1016 1.91 11.41 -4.70
C TYR A 1016 1.95 12.94 -4.64
N THR A 1017 3.09 13.52 -5.02
CA THR A 1017 3.36 14.93 -4.67
C THR A 1017 2.45 15.90 -5.42
N GLU A 1018 2.18 15.67 -6.71
CA GLU A 1018 1.33 16.58 -7.49
C GLU A 1018 -0.16 16.45 -7.08
N ARG A 1019 -0.59 15.29 -6.57
CA ARG A 1019 -1.95 15.09 -6.03
C ARG A 1019 -2.23 15.99 -4.82
N TYR A 1020 -1.26 16.08 -3.90
CA TYR A 1020 -1.45 16.78 -2.63
C TYR A 1020 -0.90 18.21 -2.62
N MET A 1021 0.20 18.47 -3.34
CA MET A 1021 0.92 19.75 -3.33
C MET A 1021 0.82 20.54 -4.65
N ASP A 1022 0.18 19.99 -5.68
CA ASP A 1022 0.18 20.51 -7.06
C ASP A 1022 1.60 20.55 -7.69
N LEU A 1023 1.73 21.06 -8.91
CA LEU A 1023 3.00 21.24 -9.60
C LEU A 1023 3.90 22.26 -8.89
N PRO A 1024 5.23 22.05 -8.80
CA PRO A 1024 6.13 22.90 -8.02
C PRO A 1024 6.09 24.40 -8.36
N HIS A 1025 5.82 24.76 -9.62
CA HIS A 1025 5.71 26.16 -10.09
C HIS A 1025 4.33 26.79 -9.86
N GLN A 1026 3.33 26.01 -9.42
CA GLN A 1026 1.97 26.48 -9.13
C GLN A 1026 1.74 26.65 -7.62
N ASN A 1027 2.63 26.08 -6.80
CA ASN A 1027 2.57 26.14 -5.33
C ASN A 1027 3.97 26.34 -4.70
N GLU A 1028 4.77 27.28 -5.23
CA GLU A 1028 6.14 27.51 -4.74
C GLU A 1028 6.20 27.77 -3.22
N ALA A 1029 5.22 28.50 -2.67
CA ALA A 1029 5.10 28.78 -1.25
C ALA A 1029 4.83 27.52 -0.41
N GLY A 1030 3.94 26.63 -0.87
CA GLY A 1030 3.65 25.36 -0.21
C GLY A 1030 4.84 24.40 -0.23
N TYR A 1031 5.53 24.29 -1.38
CA TYR A 1031 6.77 23.50 -1.47
C TYR A 1031 7.90 24.09 -0.61
N ALA A 1032 7.97 25.41 -0.44
CA ALA A 1032 8.95 26.05 0.43
C ALA A 1032 8.64 25.78 1.92
N ALA A 1033 7.42 26.05 2.37
CA ALA A 1033 7.00 25.81 3.75
C ALA A 1033 6.91 24.30 4.09
N GLY A 1034 6.75 23.43 3.10
CA GLY A 1034 6.81 21.99 3.25
C GLY A 1034 8.21 21.37 3.19
N SER A 1035 9.27 22.15 2.91
CA SER A 1035 10.65 21.64 2.82
C SER A 1035 11.41 21.86 4.12
N VAL A 1036 11.83 20.76 4.77
CA VAL A 1036 12.65 20.76 6.00
C VAL A 1036 13.97 21.51 5.79
N LEU A 1037 14.48 21.53 4.54
CA LEU A 1037 15.72 22.22 4.17
C LEU A 1037 15.66 23.75 4.33
N ASN A 1038 14.47 24.35 4.48
CA ASN A 1038 14.31 25.77 4.80
C ASN A 1038 14.33 26.06 6.31
N TYR A 1039 14.19 25.05 7.16
CA TYR A 1039 14.15 25.17 8.63
C TYR A 1039 15.48 24.80 9.30
N ILE A 1040 16.57 24.64 8.53
CA ILE A 1040 17.88 24.16 8.99
C ILE A 1040 18.44 24.96 10.18
N ASN A 1041 18.26 26.28 10.19
CA ASN A 1041 18.73 27.14 11.29
C ASN A 1041 17.89 26.97 12.57
N SER A 1042 16.65 26.50 12.45
CA SER A 1042 15.71 26.22 13.54
C SER A 1042 15.89 24.83 14.16
N PHE A 1043 16.81 24.00 13.64
CA PHE A 1043 17.19 22.78 14.36
C PHE A 1043 17.89 23.12 15.68
N PRO A 1044 17.73 22.28 16.73
CA PRO A 1044 18.37 22.50 18.01
C PRO A 1044 19.89 22.54 17.94
N GLU A 1045 20.52 23.15 18.94
CA GLU A 1045 21.99 23.22 19.08
C GLU A 1045 22.50 22.26 20.16
N GLU A 1046 21.61 21.69 20.98
CA GLU A 1046 21.93 20.65 21.92
C GLU A 1046 22.10 19.28 21.21
N GLU A 1047 23.11 18.51 21.61
CA GLU A 1047 23.28 17.13 21.13
C GLU A 1047 22.12 16.22 21.57
N ASN A 1048 22.05 15.01 21.00
CA ASN A 1048 21.05 13.97 21.32
C ASN A 1048 19.57 14.34 21.08
N ARG A 1049 19.24 15.54 20.58
CA ARG A 1049 17.84 15.92 20.26
C ARG A 1049 17.30 15.37 18.93
N LEU A 1050 18.14 14.86 18.04
CA LEU A 1050 17.76 14.34 16.73
C LEU A 1050 18.40 12.99 16.41
N LEU A 1051 17.58 11.99 16.07
CA LEU A 1051 18.00 10.72 15.49
C LEU A 1051 17.39 10.53 14.08
N LEU A 1052 18.26 10.48 13.08
CA LEU A 1052 17.92 10.13 11.70
C LEU A 1052 18.11 8.63 11.47
N ILE A 1053 17.15 7.96 10.84
CA ILE A 1053 17.21 6.53 10.53
C ILE A 1053 16.82 6.30 9.07
N HIS A 1054 17.57 5.52 8.30
CA HIS A 1054 17.27 5.29 6.87
C HIS A 1054 17.80 3.95 6.36
N GLY A 1055 17.07 3.32 5.44
CA GLY A 1055 17.61 2.32 4.52
C GLY A 1055 18.53 2.99 3.48
N LEU A 1056 19.66 2.38 3.14
CA LEU A 1056 20.61 2.96 2.18
C LEU A 1056 20.18 2.76 0.73
N ILE A 1057 19.37 1.73 0.47
CA ILE A 1057 18.90 1.31 -0.86
C ILE A 1057 17.39 1.57 -1.05
N ASP A 1058 16.82 2.47 -0.26
CA ASP A 1058 15.44 2.94 -0.37
C ASP A 1058 15.19 3.54 -1.76
N GLU A 1059 14.37 2.85 -2.56
CA GLU A 1059 13.96 3.22 -3.92
C GLU A 1059 12.63 3.98 -3.98
N ASN A 1060 12.06 4.35 -2.83
CA ASN A 1060 10.92 5.25 -2.74
C ASN A 1060 11.34 6.59 -2.10
N VAL A 1061 11.51 6.65 -0.77
CA VAL A 1061 12.08 7.83 -0.13
C VAL A 1061 13.59 7.73 -0.26
N HIS A 1062 14.11 8.10 -1.43
CA HIS A 1062 15.53 7.98 -1.74
C HIS A 1062 16.44 8.51 -0.62
N PHE A 1063 17.50 7.78 -0.26
CA PHE A 1063 18.48 8.22 0.74
C PHE A 1063 19.11 9.61 0.44
N HIS A 1064 18.98 10.09 -0.81
CA HIS A 1064 19.19 11.49 -1.19
C HIS A 1064 18.54 12.48 -0.21
N HIS A 1065 17.31 12.22 0.27
CA HIS A 1065 16.62 13.06 1.25
C HIS A 1065 17.44 13.30 2.52
N THR A 1066 17.93 12.23 3.14
CA THR A 1066 18.73 12.31 4.38
C THR A 1066 20.13 12.84 4.11
N SER A 1067 20.78 12.47 2.99
CA SER A 1067 22.12 13.01 2.67
C SER A 1067 22.09 14.53 2.39
N ARG A 1068 21.02 15.06 1.78
CA ARG A 1068 20.81 16.49 1.57
C ARG A 1068 20.52 17.23 2.88
N LEU A 1069 19.72 16.66 3.77
CA LEU A 1069 19.49 17.19 5.13
C LEU A 1069 20.81 17.24 5.93
N ILE A 1070 21.56 16.13 5.98
CA ILE A 1070 22.87 16.05 6.64
C ILE A 1070 23.86 17.07 6.07
N SER A 1071 23.91 17.25 4.75
CA SER A 1071 24.77 18.25 4.11
C SER A 1071 24.42 19.67 4.53
N ALA A 1072 23.14 19.96 4.80
CA ALA A 1072 22.69 21.27 5.26
C ALA A 1072 22.91 21.48 6.77
N LEU A 1073 22.61 20.47 7.60
CA LEU A 1073 22.88 20.49 9.05
C LEU A 1073 24.37 20.69 9.36
N ASN A 1074 25.25 19.95 8.68
CA ASN A 1074 26.70 20.13 8.81
C ASN A 1074 27.15 21.54 8.40
N LYS A 1075 26.57 22.12 7.33
CA LYS A 1075 26.89 23.49 6.91
C LYS A 1075 26.42 24.55 7.93
N ALA A 1076 25.40 24.24 8.72
CA ALA A 1076 24.88 25.08 9.80
C ALA A 1076 25.45 24.72 11.19
N ASN A 1077 26.39 23.77 11.28
CA ASN A 1077 26.94 23.22 12.53
C ASN A 1077 25.88 22.69 13.53
N LYS A 1078 24.77 22.13 13.03
CA LYS A 1078 23.70 21.56 13.86
C LYS A 1078 23.94 20.06 14.12
N PRO A 1079 23.90 19.57 15.38
CA PRO A 1079 24.17 18.18 15.71
C PRO A 1079 23.05 17.23 15.25
N TYR A 1080 23.41 15.98 14.96
CA TYR A 1080 22.48 14.89 14.67
C TYR A 1080 23.11 13.53 14.97
N SER A 1081 22.31 12.57 15.43
CA SER A 1081 22.62 11.14 15.35
C SER A 1081 22.12 10.57 14.02
N LEU A 1082 22.89 9.66 13.42
CA LEU A 1082 22.48 8.92 12.22
C LEU A 1082 22.62 7.40 12.45
N HIS A 1083 21.63 6.64 11.99
CA HIS A 1083 21.66 5.18 11.99
C HIS A 1083 21.22 4.65 10.61
N LEU A 1084 22.12 3.97 9.91
CA LEU A 1084 21.90 3.48 8.55
C LEU A 1084 21.71 1.97 8.52
N PHE A 1085 20.84 1.50 7.63
CA PHE A 1085 20.67 0.10 7.29
C PHE A 1085 21.12 -0.15 5.83
N PRO A 1086 22.36 -0.63 5.58
CA PRO A 1086 22.92 -0.75 4.24
C PRO A 1086 22.15 -1.67 3.28
N GLU A 1087 21.49 -2.70 3.81
CA GLU A 1087 20.80 -3.74 3.04
C GLU A 1087 19.28 -3.51 2.93
N GLU A 1088 18.75 -2.43 3.52
CA GLU A 1088 17.30 -2.20 3.65
C GLU A 1088 16.78 -1.09 2.73
N ARG A 1089 15.54 -1.29 2.27
CA ARG A 1089 14.76 -0.36 1.44
C ARG A 1089 13.88 0.53 2.34
N HIS A 1090 12.76 1.04 1.82
CA HIS A 1090 11.78 1.78 2.61
C HIS A 1090 11.19 0.94 3.76
N SER A 1091 11.04 -0.36 3.53
CA SER A 1091 10.69 -1.35 4.55
C SER A 1091 11.95 -1.96 5.17
N LEU A 1092 12.02 -2.01 6.51
CA LEU A 1092 12.99 -2.88 7.18
C LEU A 1092 12.47 -4.33 7.12
N ARG A 1093 13.07 -5.17 6.27
CA ARG A 1093 12.69 -6.58 6.07
C ARG A 1093 13.49 -7.54 6.93
N ASN A 1094 14.79 -7.32 7.13
CA ASN A 1094 15.62 -8.23 7.89
C ASN A 1094 15.23 -8.18 9.39
N LEU A 1095 15.12 -9.35 10.01
CA LEU A 1095 14.78 -9.48 11.42
C LEU A 1095 15.85 -8.86 12.33
N GLU A 1096 17.12 -8.92 11.95
CA GLU A 1096 18.20 -8.31 12.74
C GLU A 1096 18.24 -6.79 12.60
N SER A 1097 18.01 -6.22 11.41
CA SER A 1097 17.82 -4.76 11.25
C SER A 1097 16.67 -4.24 12.10
N ASN A 1098 15.54 -4.97 12.10
CA ASN A 1098 14.39 -4.65 12.93
C ASN A 1098 14.70 -4.68 14.43
N LYS A 1099 15.39 -5.72 14.91
CA LYS A 1099 15.84 -5.81 16.32
C LYS A 1099 16.82 -4.70 16.66
N ASN A 1100 17.74 -4.36 15.76
CA ASN A 1100 18.75 -3.33 15.97
C ASN A 1100 18.10 -1.94 16.06
N TYR A 1101 17.20 -1.61 15.12
CA TYR A 1101 16.37 -0.40 15.18
C TYR A 1101 15.65 -0.27 16.52
N GLU A 1102 14.96 -1.32 16.96
CA GLU A 1102 14.21 -1.29 18.22
C GLU A 1102 15.12 -1.17 19.45
N THR A 1103 16.32 -1.75 19.40
CA THR A 1103 17.35 -1.58 20.44
C THR A 1103 17.87 -0.14 20.45
N LYS A 1104 18.12 0.47 19.27
CA LYS A 1104 18.55 1.87 19.14
C LYS A 1104 17.46 2.86 19.53
N LEU A 1105 16.19 2.55 19.27
CA LEU A 1105 15.05 3.38 19.70
C LEU A 1105 14.96 3.45 21.23
N LEU A 1106 15.03 2.31 21.93
CA LEU A 1106 15.07 2.29 23.40
C LEU A 1106 16.32 3.00 23.95
N SER A 1107 17.50 2.63 23.47
CA SER A 1107 18.77 3.22 23.92
C SER A 1107 18.92 4.71 23.60
N PHE A 1108 18.19 5.25 22.64
CA PHE A 1108 18.17 6.69 22.37
C PHE A 1108 17.19 7.45 23.26
N LEU A 1109 16.05 6.84 23.63
CA LEU A 1109 15.06 7.45 24.52
C LEU A 1109 15.43 7.38 26.01
N GLN A 1110 16.29 6.42 26.41
CA GLN A 1110 16.75 6.23 27.78
C GLN A 1110 18.00 7.06 28.15
N ASN A 1111 18.70 7.62 27.16
CA ASN A 1111 19.97 8.33 27.35
C ASN A 1111 19.78 9.85 27.12
N LEU A 1112 18.74 10.42 27.74
CA LEU A 1112 18.27 11.80 27.59
C LEU A 1112 18.12 12.48 28.95
#